data_AF-A0A1G0FQI3-F1
#
_entry.id   AF-A0A1G0FQI3-F1
#
_cell.length_a   1.000
_cell.length_b   1.000
_cell.length_c   1.000
_cell.angle_alpha   90.00
_cell.angle_beta   90.00
_cell.angle_gamma   90.00
#
_symmetry.space_group_name_H-M   'P 1'
#
loop_
_entity.id
_entity.type
_entity.pdbx_description
1 polymer ?
#
loop_
_entity_poly.entity_id
_entity_poly.type
_entity_poly.pdbx_seq_one_letter_code
_entity_poly.pdbx_strand_id
1 'polypeptide(L)'
;MPDTRPLAPLFLLLLVSIACGLPTSADPTPSPLPTVTLQRPNSAATLQAPAEAGLTLIEEEPPPASMVEILEAKVASGEWTLEQGLIAGLQVMAGEASLTDAFGETPWTGEGTGILNLSFHYLTYGSDASARVEIERMLAIVAPPPERLLEYAEPEGTQGHRPAGLAAAALLTLEECQKFFEEGFPGFPSGQKVLCLLYKEQTLGGYKARIFYPSWWTSSDPQWPYLQAAHEAVAASWNLFSTFGEMRAIDVVFTVLGDKEDPSTAAVAPGLGGAQSCQIAIYPGSLTADSAADQKSGVALGAFRQIVAHEMFHCFQSIQFPFHTWDVADWKINDWWGESTADYFSNLVYPTVNLEWETVPQFAIGSTKVPIFGMSYPNSIFFQHMGNTLGNQAILDLIGSLPPDSLAGQRQVVSAYAGMDDFWHEFGQLFLEGRIPDTSGPFLPSVWPSGLSETITAPGAKVEVGALPFTLARRILMFKNIEPLKKGWLYQASVGEAGPPGRNSAQLAVNGSPWGTLPPTISSACGNAIYIFLATTTFAEPDVYEATIEVKATEETACDECLIGTWDINIPSFAEYSEAPFAEMPGFYTFDAAGGLWRYRFRADGTMRGEFDFFYTYSLHQDNSGFGADITTNGKIDIDGTGEGTYLSDGLSNLTFNLVKDNVTLTDEIFINGQKLDASVFDSMSGGYGFATGGDTTIYSCDAETGELLINVAPQANLPPILYDRVSTDPNKP
;
A
#
# COMPACT_ATOMS: atom_id res chain seq x y z
N MET A 1 -51.71 42.71 21.69
CA MET A 1 -50.30 43.09 21.86
C MET A 1 -49.50 42.03 21.13
N PRO A 2 -48.85 42.34 20.00
CA PRO A 2 -47.96 41.39 19.35
C PRO A 2 -46.55 41.50 19.96
N ASP A 3 -45.99 40.34 20.28
CA ASP A 3 -44.64 40.16 20.80
C ASP A 3 -43.59 40.52 19.76
N THR A 4 -42.91 41.64 19.97
CA THR A 4 -41.67 41.99 19.27
C THR A 4 -40.50 41.34 20.02
N ARG A 5 -39.89 40.29 19.46
CA ARG A 5 -38.57 39.81 19.89
C ARG A 5 -37.49 40.51 19.03
N PRO A 6 -36.50 41.20 19.61
CA PRO A 6 -35.42 41.77 18.82
C PRO A 6 -34.37 40.71 18.47
N LEU A 7 -34.13 40.52 17.19
CA LEU A 7 -33.03 39.73 16.58
C LEU A 7 -31.65 40.40 16.72
N ALA A 8 -31.44 41.24 17.72
CA ALA A 8 -30.30 42.16 17.79
C ALA A 8 -29.05 41.76 18.61
N PRO A 9 -28.90 40.59 19.29
CA PRO A 9 -27.68 40.37 20.07
C PRO A 9 -26.56 39.63 19.32
N LEU A 10 -26.78 39.02 18.15
CA LEU A 10 -25.75 38.19 17.52
C LEU A 10 -24.65 39.01 16.80
N PHE A 11 -24.98 40.18 16.27
CA PHE A 11 -24.00 41.05 15.57
C PHE A 11 -23.21 41.98 16.48
N LEU A 12 -23.69 42.26 17.71
CA LEU A 12 -22.96 43.09 18.68
C LEU A 12 -21.79 42.34 19.35
N LEU A 13 -21.74 41.02 19.22
CA LEU A 13 -20.67 40.14 19.73
C LEU A 13 -19.39 40.19 18.88
N LEU A 14 -19.47 40.69 17.64
CA LEU A 14 -18.36 40.74 16.69
C LEU A 14 -17.25 41.73 17.09
N LEU A 15 -17.54 42.70 17.95
CA LEU A 15 -16.64 43.82 18.26
C LEU A 15 -15.99 43.73 19.65
N VAL A 16 -16.41 42.80 20.52
CA VAL A 16 -15.85 42.63 21.87
C VAL A 16 -14.70 41.61 21.90
N SER A 17 -14.65 40.68 20.96
CA SER A 17 -13.64 39.60 20.90
C SER A 17 -12.26 40.04 20.37
N ILE A 18 -12.14 41.21 19.74
CA ILE A 18 -10.88 41.69 19.12
C ILE A 18 -9.98 42.42 20.15
N ALA A 19 -10.43 42.68 21.38
CA ALA A 19 -9.70 43.50 22.35
C ALA A 19 -8.95 42.77 23.49
N CYS A 20 -9.00 41.43 23.63
CA CYS A 20 -8.50 40.76 24.84
C CYS A 20 -7.71 39.42 24.65
N GLY A 21 -7.07 39.16 23.51
CA GLY A 21 -6.33 37.90 23.29
C GLY A 21 -4.82 38.06 23.09
N LEU A 22 -4.03 38.10 24.17
CA LEU A 22 -2.58 37.88 24.12
C LEU A 22 -2.22 36.64 24.94
N PRO A 23 -1.47 35.65 24.40
CA PRO A 23 -1.09 34.46 25.15
C PRO A 23 0.15 34.71 26.03
N THR A 24 0.04 34.33 27.29
CA THR A 24 1.16 34.21 28.25
C THR A 24 1.86 32.86 28.10
N SER A 25 3.20 32.89 28.00
CA SER A 25 4.10 31.73 27.96
C SER A 25 4.02 30.86 29.22
N ALA A 26 3.93 29.54 29.05
CA ALA A 26 4.06 28.55 30.13
C ALA A 26 5.40 27.80 30.01
N ASP A 27 6.05 27.59 31.15
CA ASP A 27 7.30 26.85 31.34
C ASP A 27 7.14 25.32 31.15
N PRO A 28 8.24 24.59 30.87
CA PRO A 28 8.20 23.17 30.52
C PRO A 28 8.19 22.26 31.77
N THR A 29 7.26 21.30 31.77
CA THR A 29 7.22 20.15 32.69
C THR A 29 7.94 18.96 32.01
N PRO A 30 8.56 18.02 32.75
CA PRO A 30 9.52 17.06 32.21
C PRO A 30 8.87 15.93 31.39
N SER A 31 9.60 15.49 30.37
CA SER A 31 9.20 14.49 29.38
C SER A 31 8.87 13.11 29.97
N PRO A 32 7.72 12.51 29.61
CA PRO A 32 7.52 11.07 29.67
C PRO A 32 8.21 10.35 28.50
N LEU A 33 8.31 9.02 28.62
CA LEU A 33 8.86 8.07 27.63
C LEU A 33 8.34 8.31 26.20
N PRO A 34 9.09 7.94 25.15
CA PRO A 34 8.74 8.24 23.76
C PRO A 34 7.44 7.52 23.37
N THR A 35 6.33 8.26 23.39
CA THR A 35 5.15 7.95 22.59
C THR A 35 5.48 8.36 21.16
N VAL A 36 5.80 7.38 20.31
CA VAL A 36 5.82 7.63 18.85
C VAL A 36 4.38 7.95 18.47
N THR A 37 4.07 9.24 18.41
CA THR A 37 2.77 9.71 17.95
C THR A 37 2.82 9.64 16.44
N LEU A 38 1.95 8.83 15.85
CA LEU A 38 1.79 8.71 14.40
C LEU A 38 1.50 10.11 13.82
N GLN A 39 2.53 10.78 13.31
CA GLN A 39 2.36 12.03 12.58
C GLN A 39 2.09 11.66 11.13
N ARG A 40 0.88 11.96 10.66
CA ARG A 40 0.49 11.78 9.27
C ARG A 40 1.44 12.62 8.39
N PRO A 41 2.17 12.03 7.43
CA PRO A 41 3.02 12.82 6.54
C PRO A 41 2.15 13.71 5.65
N ASN A 42 2.26 15.03 5.83
CA ASN A 42 1.70 16.02 4.92
C ASN A 42 2.61 16.13 3.68
N SER A 43 2.55 15.15 2.77
CA SER A 43 3.21 15.25 1.46
C SER A 43 2.15 15.41 0.37
N ALA A 44 2.00 16.64 -0.11
CA ALA A 44 1.24 16.96 -1.32
C ALA A 44 2.07 16.56 -2.56
N ALA A 45 2.21 15.26 -2.82
CA ALA A 45 2.72 14.77 -4.09
C ALA A 45 1.64 14.97 -5.17
N THR A 46 2.01 15.56 -6.30
CA THR A 46 1.10 15.78 -7.43
C THR A 46 0.72 14.43 -8.04
N LEU A 47 -0.49 13.96 -7.72
CA LEU A 47 -1.06 12.70 -8.21
C LEU A 47 -1.11 12.70 -9.75
N GLN A 48 -0.40 11.78 -10.38
CA GLN A 48 -0.79 11.34 -11.72
C GLN A 48 -2.08 10.52 -11.58
N ALA A 49 -3.15 10.98 -12.23
CA ALA A 49 -4.41 10.25 -12.25
C ALA A 49 -4.17 8.85 -12.87
N PRO A 50 -4.55 7.76 -12.19
CA PRO A 50 -4.58 6.44 -12.81
C PRO A 50 -5.48 6.53 -14.04
N ALA A 51 -5.01 6.03 -15.19
CA ALA A 51 -5.86 5.81 -16.35
C ALA A 51 -7.09 4.99 -15.91
N GLU A 52 -8.28 5.31 -16.45
CA GLU A 52 -9.56 4.65 -16.16
C GLU A 52 -9.37 3.18 -15.83
N ALA A 53 -9.32 2.86 -14.53
CA ALA A 53 -8.85 1.57 -14.06
C ALA A 53 -9.96 0.54 -14.30
N GLY A 54 -9.89 -0.13 -15.45
CA GLY A 54 -10.57 -1.40 -15.62
C GLY A 54 -10.11 -2.33 -14.52
N LEU A 55 -11.02 -2.77 -13.65
CA LEU A 55 -10.74 -3.77 -12.62
C LEU A 55 -10.26 -5.05 -13.33
N THR A 56 -8.96 -5.33 -13.27
CA THR A 56 -8.42 -6.62 -13.74
C THR A 56 -8.75 -7.68 -12.71
N LEU A 57 -9.68 -8.57 -13.04
CA LEU A 57 -10.08 -9.69 -12.19
C LEU A 57 -9.13 -10.87 -12.42
N ILE A 58 -8.65 -11.49 -11.34
CA ILE A 58 -7.88 -12.75 -11.38
C ILE A 58 -8.75 -13.88 -10.85
N GLU A 59 -8.95 -14.94 -11.66
CA GLU A 59 -9.79 -16.12 -11.32
C GLU A 59 -9.02 -17.29 -10.71
N GLU A 60 -7.72 -17.42 -10.97
CA GLU A 60 -6.93 -18.56 -10.50
C GLU A 60 -6.32 -18.31 -9.12
N GLU A 61 -6.40 -19.30 -8.24
CA GLU A 61 -5.65 -19.32 -6.99
C GLU A 61 -4.16 -19.32 -7.34
N PRO A 62 -3.35 -18.40 -6.78
CA PRO A 62 -1.95 -18.32 -7.12
C PRO A 62 -1.26 -19.65 -6.74
N PRO A 63 -0.24 -20.07 -7.50
CA PRO A 63 0.60 -21.17 -7.06
C PRO A 63 1.20 -20.85 -5.68
N PRO A 64 1.63 -21.86 -4.91
CA PRO A 64 2.35 -21.67 -3.65
C PRO A 64 3.48 -20.65 -3.81
N ALA A 65 3.70 -19.78 -2.84
CA ALA A 65 4.68 -18.71 -3.00
C ALA A 65 6.12 -19.24 -2.98
N SER A 66 6.40 -20.32 -2.23
CA SER A 66 7.76 -20.85 -2.03
C SER A 66 7.80 -22.38 -1.89
N MET A 67 9.01 -22.96 -1.96
CA MET A 67 9.23 -24.37 -1.66
C MET A 67 8.86 -24.73 -0.21
N VAL A 68 9.01 -23.78 0.74
CA VAL A 68 8.64 -23.98 2.14
C VAL A 68 7.13 -24.16 2.28
N GLU A 69 6.33 -23.33 1.61
CA GLU A 69 4.86 -23.45 1.63
C GLU A 69 4.39 -24.81 1.10
N ILE A 70 5.00 -25.31 0.02
CA ILE A 70 4.66 -26.64 -0.52
C ILE A 70 5.05 -27.74 0.47
N LEU A 71 6.27 -27.67 1.03
CA LEU A 71 6.73 -28.61 2.05
C LEU A 71 5.74 -28.64 3.22
N GLU A 72 5.33 -27.48 3.71
CA GLU A 72 4.37 -27.37 4.81
C GLU A 72 3.02 -27.97 4.48
N ALA A 73 2.47 -27.66 3.31
CA ALA A 73 1.21 -28.22 2.86
C ALA A 73 1.26 -29.76 2.77
N LYS A 74 2.35 -30.32 2.24
CA LYS A 74 2.56 -31.78 2.14
C LYS A 74 2.80 -32.45 3.49
N VAL A 75 3.48 -31.78 4.42
CA VAL A 75 3.65 -32.29 5.79
C VAL A 75 2.31 -32.25 6.55
N ALA A 76 1.55 -31.16 6.41
CA ALA A 76 0.25 -31.01 7.04
C ALA A 76 -0.80 -32.00 6.51
N SER A 77 -0.74 -32.35 5.21
CA SER A 77 -1.60 -33.37 4.61
C SER A 77 -1.19 -34.82 4.98
N GLY A 78 0.00 -34.99 5.55
CA GLY A 78 0.59 -36.30 5.85
C GLY A 78 1.15 -37.03 4.63
N GLU A 79 1.25 -36.35 3.47
CA GLU A 79 1.90 -36.89 2.29
C GLU A 79 3.40 -37.11 2.54
N TRP A 80 4.04 -36.16 3.22
CA TRP A 80 5.46 -36.19 3.57
C TRP A 80 5.71 -36.13 5.07
N THR A 81 6.83 -36.68 5.50
CA THR A 81 7.47 -36.27 6.76
C THR A 81 8.31 -35.00 6.54
N LEU A 82 8.66 -34.29 7.61
CA LEU A 82 9.51 -33.10 7.51
C LEU A 82 10.86 -33.42 6.84
N GLU A 83 11.45 -34.56 7.20
CA GLU A 83 12.72 -35.06 6.65
C GLU A 83 12.65 -35.23 5.13
N GLN A 84 11.56 -35.83 4.63
CA GLN A 84 11.37 -36.08 3.21
C GLN A 84 11.29 -34.75 2.45
N GLY A 85 10.55 -33.78 2.98
CA GLY A 85 10.44 -32.46 2.36
C GLY A 85 11.76 -31.69 2.35
N LEU A 86 12.53 -31.72 3.45
CA LEU A 86 13.83 -31.05 3.51
C LEU A 86 14.85 -31.68 2.55
N ILE A 87 14.93 -33.01 2.50
CA ILE A 87 15.81 -33.71 1.56
C ILE A 87 15.41 -33.42 0.12
N ALA A 88 14.11 -33.44 -0.21
CA ALA A 88 13.62 -33.13 -1.54
C ALA A 88 13.97 -31.68 -1.97
N GLY A 89 13.75 -30.70 -1.09
CA GLY A 89 14.15 -29.31 -1.35
C GLY A 89 15.66 -29.16 -1.58
N LEU A 90 16.48 -29.78 -0.74
CA LEU A 90 17.94 -29.77 -0.92
C LEU A 90 18.37 -30.48 -2.20
N GLN A 91 17.69 -31.56 -2.62
CA GLN A 91 17.95 -32.26 -3.88
C GLN A 91 17.67 -31.39 -5.09
N VAL A 92 16.62 -30.58 -5.07
CA VAL A 92 16.36 -29.57 -6.10
C VAL A 92 17.51 -28.56 -6.16
N MET A 93 17.91 -28.00 -5.02
CA MET A 93 19.00 -27.01 -4.97
C MET A 93 20.37 -27.59 -5.37
N ALA A 94 20.61 -28.87 -5.11
CA ALA A 94 21.82 -29.57 -5.52
C ALA A 94 21.81 -29.99 -7.01
N GLY A 95 20.68 -29.83 -7.72
CA GLY A 95 20.50 -30.32 -9.08
C GLY A 95 20.32 -31.84 -9.20
N GLU A 96 20.06 -32.53 -8.09
CA GLU A 96 19.80 -33.97 -8.05
C GLU A 96 18.35 -34.31 -8.48
N ALA A 97 17.43 -33.36 -8.34
CA ALA A 97 16.02 -33.46 -8.74
C ALA A 97 15.53 -32.18 -9.41
N SER A 98 14.46 -32.25 -10.20
CA SER A 98 13.75 -31.05 -10.66
C SER A 98 12.68 -30.64 -9.65
N LEU A 99 12.33 -29.35 -9.65
CA LEU A 99 11.27 -28.82 -8.80
C LEU A 99 9.94 -29.56 -8.99
N THR A 100 9.56 -29.84 -10.25
CA THR A 100 8.33 -30.57 -10.58
C THR A 100 8.41 -32.04 -10.15
N ASP A 101 9.55 -32.70 -10.33
CA ASP A 101 9.72 -34.10 -9.89
C ASP A 101 9.68 -34.22 -8.36
N ALA A 102 10.27 -33.24 -7.66
CA ALA A 102 10.35 -33.22 -6.22
C ALA A 102 9.00 -32.86 -5.59
N PHE A 103 8.38 -31.76 -6.00
CA PHE A 103 7.21 -31.18 -5.32
C PHE A 103 5.87 -31.45 -6.03
N GLY A 104 5.89 -31.84 -7.31
CA GLY A 104 4.69 -32.04 -8.12
C GLY A 104 4.02 -30.75 -8.61
N GLU A 105 4.47 -29.59 -8.13
CA GLU A 105 4.03 -28.26 -8.51
C GLU A 105 5.18 -27.26 -8.45
N THR A 106 5.10 -26.18 -9.24
CA THR A 106 6.12 -25.13 -9.30
C THR A 106 5.67 -23.96 -8.41
N PRO A 107 6.39 -23.63 -7.32
CA PRO A 107 6.12 -22.41 -6.57
C PRO A 107 6.39 -21.18 -7.44
N TRP A 108 5.83 -20.04 -7.03
CA TRP A 108 6.09 -18.75 -7.67
C TRP A 108 7.56 -18.34 -7.55
N THR A 109 8.13 -18.50 -6.36
CA THR A 109 9.55 -18.27 -6.10
C THR A 109 10.26 -19.62 -5.91
N GLY A 110 11.37 -19.84 -6.61
CA GLY A 110 12.24 -20.99 -6.39
C GLY A 110 13.22 -20.79 -5.24
N GLU A 111 12.93 -19.87 -4.32
CA GLU A 111 13.84 -19.48 -3.25
C GLU A 111 14.05 -20.60 -2.22
N GLY A 112 15.27 -20.71 -1.68
CA GLY A 112 15.71 -21.84 -0.86
C GLY A 112 16.27 -21.52 0.53
N THR A 113 16.39 -20.27 0.95
CA THR A 113 16.92 -19.87 2.28
C THR A 113 16.05 -20.46 3.37
N GLY A 114 14.73 -20.46 3.22
CA GLY A 114 13.84 -21.13 4.15
C GLY A 114 14.10 -22.63 4.27
N ILE A 115 14.37 -23.33 3.16
CA ILE A 115 14.74 -24.76 3.17
C ILE A 115 16.08 -24.99 3.88
N LEU A 116 17.07 -24.12 3.67
CA LEU A 116 18.37 -24.18 4.35
C LEU A 116 18.23 -23.96 5.85
N ASN A 117 17.50 -22.93 6.27
CA ASN A 117 17.25 -22.62 7.68
C ASN A 117 16.57 -23.79 8.39
N LEU A 118 15.51 -24.34 7.79
CA LEU A 118 14.83 -25.52 8.34
C LEU A 118 15.76 -26.75 8.41
N SER A 119 16.64 -26.92 7.43
CA SER A 119 17.60 -28.01 7.37
C SER A 119 18.67 -27.89 8.47
N PHE A 120 19.22 -26.69 8.69
CA PHE A 120 20.16 -26.45 9.78
C PHE A 120 19.51 -26.61 11.16
N HIS A 121 18.27 -26.13 11.32
CA HIS A 121 17.47 -26.37 12.52
C HIS A 121 17.28 -27.88 12.76
N TYR A 122 16.94 -28.64 11.71
CA TYR A 122 16.78 -30.09 11.77
C TYR A 122 18.07 -30.82 12.13
N LEU A 123 19.24 -30.36 11.67
CA LEU A 123 20.53 -30.93 12.10
C LEU A 123 20.75 -30.81 13.61
N THR A 124 20.17 -29.81 14.26
CA THR A 124 20.31 -29.60 15.71
C THR A 124 19.26 -30.39 16.50
N TYR A 125 17.99 -30.31 16.09
CA TYR A 125 16.86 -30.79 16.89
C TYR A 125 16.15 -32.04 16.32
N GLY A 126 16.44 -32.41 15.07
CA GLY A 126 15.85 -33.55 14.39
C GLY A 126 16.22 -34.90 15.02
N SER A 127 15.26 -35.82 15.02
CA SER A 127 15.41 -37.14 15.65
C SER A 127 15.84 -38.26 14.72
N ASP A 128 15.65 -38.14 13.40
CA ASP A 128 16.06 -39.17 12.45
C ASP A 128 17.55 -39.02 12.10
N ALA A 129 18.37 -39.94 12.60
CA ALA A 129 19.81 -39.94 12.37
C ALA A 129 20.19 -40.13 10.89
N SER A 130 19.42 -40.89 10.13
CA SER A 130 19.70 -41.13 8.70
C SER A 130 19.39 -39.87 7.90
N ALA A 131 18.27 -39.22 8.20
CA ALA A 131 17.91 -37.96 7.57
C ALA A 131 18.93 -36.86 7.89
N ARG A 132 19.42 -36.78 9.14
CA ARG A 132 20.47 -35.82 9.52
C ARG A 132 21.76 -36.00 8.73
N VAL A 133 22.21 -37.24 8.53
CA VAL A 133 23.41 -37.52 7.72
C VAL A 133 23.23 -37.08 6.27
N GLU A 134 22.04 -37.33 5.70
CA GLU A 134 21.76 -36.92 4.32
C GLU A 134 21.62 -35.40 4.20
N ILE A 135 20.92 -34.75 5.13
CA ILE A 135 20.81 -33.29 5.17
C ILE A 135 22.19 -32.64 5.31
N GLU A 136 23.06 -33.17 6.17
CA GLU A 136 24.44 -32.66 6.33
C GLU A 136 25.26 -32.83 5.04
N ARG A 137 25.15 -33.98 4.37
CA ARG A 137 25.78 -34.21 3.05
C ARG A 137 25.30 -33.17 2.04
N MET A 138 23.99 -32.95 1.96
CA MET A 138 23.39 -32.05 0.99
C MET A 138 23.71 -30.58 1.26
N LEU A 139 23.71 -30.15 2.53
CA LEU A 139 24.12 -28.80 2.89
C LEU A 139 25.58 -28.53 2.52
N ALA A 140 26.47 -29.52 2.65
CA ALA A 140 27.85 -29.40 2.20
C ALA A 140 28.00 -29.23 0.67
N ILE A 141 27.02 -29.70 -0.10
CA ILE A 141 26.94 -29.52 -1.56
C ILE A 141 26.36 -28.14 -1.88
N VAL A 142 25.20 -27.83 -1.31
CA VAL A 142 24.38 -26.67 -1.64
C VAL A 142 25.00 -25.36 -1.13
N ALA A 143 25.61 -25.38 0.06
CA ALA A 143 26.22 -24.23 0.73
C ALA A 143 27.56 -24.62 1.41
N PRO A 144 28.61 -24.94 0.62
CA PRO A 144 29.90 -25.38 1.15
C PRO A 144 30.56 -24.28 1.99
N PRO A 145 31.15 -24.59 3.16
CA PRO A 145 31.70 -23.57 4.03
C PRO A 145 32.86 -22.79 3.37
N PRO A 146 33.01 -21.48 3.62
CA PRO A 146 34.03 -20.66 2.95
C PRO A 146 35.47 -21.15 3.09
N GLU A 147 35.82 -21.75 4.23
CA GLU A 147 37.15 -22.34 4.44
C GLU A 147 37.43 -23.45 3.43
N ARG A 148 36.40 -24.23 3.10
CA ARG A 148 36.48 -25.31 2.12
C ARG A 148 36.67 -24.75 0.72
N LEU A 149 35.92 -23.71 0.36
CA LEU A 149 36.05 -23.03 -0.93
C LEU A 149 37.46 -22.46 -1.15
N LEU A 150 38.07 -21.87 -0.11
CA LEU A 150 39.43 -21.32 -0.17
C LEU A 150 40.50 -22.35 -0.52
N GLU A 151 40.27 -23.64 -0.26
CA GLU A 151 41.21 -24.68 -0.67
C GLU A 151 41.22 -24.90 -2.19
N TYR A 152 40.13 -24.56 -2.88
CA TYR A 152 39.93 -24.67 -4.33
C TYR A 152 39.99 -23.31 -5.04
N ALA A 153 40.28 -22.24 -4.31
CA ALA A 153 40.19 -20.87 -4.81
C ALA A 153 41.51 -20.10 -4.71
N GLU A 154 41.67 -19.11 -5.58
CA GLU A 154 42.76 -18.12 -5.51
C GLU A 154 42.26 -16.70 -5.75
N PRO A 155 42.92 -15.67 -5.17
CA PRO A 155 42.57 -14.29 -5.48
C PRO A 155 42.75 -14.01 -6.98
N GLU A 156 41.83 -13.24 -7.55
CA GLU A 156 41.91 -12.77 -8.93
C GLU A 156 43.26 -12.07 -9.19
N GLY A 157 43.88 -12.33 -10.34
CA GLY A 157 45.13 -11.70 -10.76
C GLY A 157 46.43 -12.36 -10.25
N THR A 158 46.34 -13.35 -9.35
CA THR A 158 47.53 -14.07 -8.85
C THR A 158 48.12 -15.06 -9.86
N GLN A 159 47.32 -15.53 -10.83
CA GLN A 159 47.73 -16.52 -11.84
C GLN A 159 48.94 -16.07 -12.69
N GLY A 160 49.16 -14.76 -12.87
CA GLY A 160 50.27 -14.20 -13.66
C GLY A 160 51.50 -13.75 -12.87
N HIS A 161 51.44 -13.70 -11.54
CA HIS A 161 52.45 -13.03 -10.69
C HIS A 161 53.13 -13.95 -9.67
N ARG A 162 53.08 -15.28 -9.86
CA ARG A 162 53.67 -16.22 -8.90
C ARG A 162 55.20 -16.10 -8.84
N PRO A 163 55.81 -16.01 -7.64
CA PRO A 163 57.27 -16.04 -7.48
C PRO A 163 57.87 -17.29 -8.11
N ALA A 164 59.02 -17.15 -8.76
CA ALA A 164 59.73 -18.29 -9.34
C ALA A 164 60.02 -19.36 -8.28
N GLY A 165 59.57 -20.60 -8.52
CA GLY A 165 59.85 -21.77 -7.67
C GLY A 165 58.65 -22.35 -6.90
N LEU A 166 57.47 -21.72 -6.95
CA LEU A 166 56.24 -22.32 -6.42
C LEU A 166 55.49 -23.08 -7.53
N ALA A 167 55.11 -24.33 -7.27
CA ALA A 167 54.31 -25.10 -8.20
C ALA A 167 52.95 -24.41 -8.40
N ALA A 168 52.56 -24.23 -9.66
CA ALA A 168 51.24 -23.72 -9.98
C ALA A 168 50.17 -24.72 -9.51
N ALA A 169 49.08 -24.24 -8.91
CA ALA A 169 47.90 -25.06 -8.75
C ALA A 169 47.47 -25.60 -10.12
N ALA A 170 47.14 -26.88 -10.18
CA ALA A 170 46.65 -27.47 -11.42
C ALA A 170 45.28 -26.85 -11.75
N LEU A 171 45.17 -26.23 -12.93
CA LEU A 171 43.88 -25.86 -13.49
C LEU A 171 43.19 -27.16 -13.91
N LEU A 172 42.01 -27.40 -13.35
CA LEU A 172 41.18 -28.54 -13.69
C LEU A 172 40.28 -28.21 -14.88
N THR A 173 39.72 -29.24 -15.51
CA THR A 173 38.68 -29.04 -16.51
C THR A 173 37.36 -28.59 -15.87
N LEU A 174 36.46 -28.05 -16.69
CA LEU A 174 35.10 -27.70 -16.29
C LEU A 174 34.40 -28.89 -15.63
N GLU A 175 34.48 -30.07 -16.25
CA GLU A 175 33.82 -31.29 -15.77
C GLU A 175 34.39 -31.76 -14.43
N GLU A 176 35.70 -31.65 -14.23
CA GLU A 176 36.35 -31.97 -12.96
C GLU A 176 35.89 -31.01 -11.85
N CYS A 177 35.79 -29.71 -12.14
CA CYS A 177 35.30 -28.74 -11.17
C CYS A 177 33.81 -28.87 -10.88
N GLN A 178 32.99 -29.15 -11.89
CA GLN A 178 31.57 -29.43 -11.69
C GLN A 178 31.37 -30.63 -10.77
N LYS A 179 32.15 -31.70 -10.96
CA LYS A 179 32.13 -32.85 -10.07
C LYS A 179 32.49 -32.47 -8.62
N PHE A 180 33.43 -31.54 -8.41
CA PHE A 180 33.73 -31.06 -7.06
C PHE A 180 32.54 -30.32 -6.44
N PHE A 181 31.78 -29.54 -7.20
CA PHE A 181 30.54 -28.94 -6.71
C PHE A 181 29.50 -30.01 -6.34
N GLU A 182 29.26 -30.99 -7.21
CA GLU A 182 28.31 -32.09 -7.00
C GLU A 182 28.67 -32.95 -5.77
N GLU A 183 29.95 -33.05 -5.43
CA GLU A 183 30.45 -33.80 -4.27
C GLU A 183 30.60 -32.94 -2.99
N GLY A 184 30.29 -31.64 -3.04
CA GLY A 184 30.42 -30.73 -1.88
C GLY A 184 31.86 -30.40 -1.51
N PHE A 185 32.71 -30.28 -2.53
CA PHE A 185 34.15 -30.02 -2.44
C PHE A 185 34.86 -31.00 -1.49
N PRO A 186 34.86 -32.32 -1.71
CA PRO A 186 35.40 -33.31 -0.77
C PRO A 186 36.87 -33.10 -0.44
N GLY A 187 37.26 -33.30 0.83
CA GLY A 187 38.65 -33.22 1.34
C GLY A 187 39.72 -33.72 0.35
N PHE A 188 40.81 -32.99 0.12
CA PHE A 188 41.89 -33.48 -0.75
C PHE A 188 42.59 -34.70 -0.11
N PRO A 189 42.62 -35.85 -0.79
CA PRO A 189 43.64 -36.85 -0.53
C PRO A 189 44.94 -36.33 -1.16
N SER A 190 45.94 -35.99 -0.33
CA SER A 190 47.35 -35.76 -0.74
C SER A 190 47.76 -34.42 -1.39
N GLY A 191 47.67 -33.30 -0.65
CA GLY A 191 48.57 -32.13 -0.79
C GLY A 191 48.65 -31.40 -2.15
N GLN A 192 47.87 -31.82 -3.15
CA GLN A 192 47.84 -31.25 -4.48
C GLN A 192 46.77 -30.16 -4.50
N LYS A 193 47.21 -28.90 -4.61
CA LYS A 193 46.31 -27.76 -4.74
C LYS A 193 45.71 -27.75 -6.15
N VAL A 194 44.40 -27.90 -6.26
CA VAL A 194 43.67 -27.71 -7.52
C VAL A 194 42.93 -26.37 -7.49
N LEU A 195 42.67 -25.81 -8.66
CA LEU A 195 42.01 -24.52 -8.80
C LEU A 195 40.71 -24.67 -9.59
N CYS A 196 39.58 -24.43 -8.93
CA CYS A 196 38.26 -24.38 -9.56
C CYS A 196 37.64 -22.98 -9.50
N LEU A 197 37.99 -22.20 -8.48
CA LEU A 197 37.41 -20.90 -8.23
C LEU A 197 38.47 -19.80 -8.27
N LEU A 198 38.06 -18.62 -8.69
CA LEU A 198 38.74 -17.38 -8.39
C LEU A 198 37.88 -16.59 -7.42
N TYR A 199 38.47 -15.64 -6.69
CA TYR A 199 37.68 -14.68 -5.93
C TYR A 199 38.18 -13.25 -6.04
N LYS A 200 37.22 -12.32 -6.10
CA LYS A 200 37.45 -10.89 -5.87
C LYS A 200 37.31 -10.60 -4.39
N GLU A 201 38.17 -9.74 -3.86
CA GLU A 201 38.11 -9.29 -2.46
C GLU A 201 37.91 -7.77 -2.44
N GLN A 202 36.97 -7.31 -1.62
CA GLN A 202 36.79 -5.90 -1.30
C GLN A 202 36.72 -5.67 0.21
N THR A 203 37.19 -4.51 0.67
CA THR A 203 37.12 -4.12 2.09
C THR A 203 35.93 -3.21 2.31
N LEU A 204 35.07 -3.55 3.28
CA LEU A 204 33.85 -2.81 3.61
C LEU A 204 33.83 -2.50 5.12
N GLY A 205 34.00 -1.22 5.49
CA GLY A 205 34.02 -0.73 6.88
C GLY A 205 35.15 -1.26 7.81
N GLY A 206 35.84 -2.33 7.44
CA GLY A 206 36.80 -3.07 8.27
C GLY A 206 36.73 -4.59 8.09
N TYR A 207 35.66 -5.07 7.45
CA TYR A 207 35.48 -6.46 7.09
C TYR A 207 35.85 -6.71 5.63
N LYS A 208 35.98 -7.98 5.27
CA LYS A 208 36.20 -8.42 3.90
C LYS A 208 34.92 -8.97 3.31
N ALA A 209 34.62 -8.59 2.07
CA ALA A 209 33.69 -9.33 1.23
C ALA A 209 34.48 -10.05 0.14
N ARG A 210 34.22 -11.36 -0.03
CA ARG A 210 34.80 -12.18 -1.09
C ARG A 210 33.71 -12.65 -2.02
N ILE A 211 33.99 -12.64 -3.32
CA ILE A 211 33.05 -13.10 -4.34
C ILE A 211 33.74 -14.18 -5.15
N PHE A 212 33.39 -15.44 -4.85
CA PHE A 212 33.92 -16.64 -5.48
C PHE A 212 33.16 -16.91 -6.78
N TYR A 213 33.91 -17.16 -7.86
CA TYR A 213 33.34 -17.45 -9.18
C TYR A 213 34.19 -18.50 -9.91
N PRO A 214 33.61 -19.22 -10.88
CA PRO A 214 34.34 -20.23 -11.63
C PRO A 214 35.58 -19.68 -12.33
N SER A 215 36.71 -20.38 -12.16
CA SER A 215 38.02 -19.93 -12.65
C SER A 215 38.15 -19.87 -14.17
N TRP A 216 37.23 -20.51 -14.90
CA TRP A 216 37.14 -20.47 -16.36
C TRP A 216 36.30 -19.30 -16.88
N TRP A 217 35.65 -18.51 -16.00
CA TRP A 217 34.98 -17.29 -16.43
C TRP A 217 35.99 -16.22 -16.81
N THR A 218 35.79 -15.66 -17.99
CA THR A 218 36.59 -14.62 -18.64
C THR A 218 35.72 -13.38 -18.86
N SER A 219 36.36 -12.24 -19.13
CA SER A 219 35.63 -10.99 -19.42
C SER A 219 34.77 -11.02 -20.69
N SER A 220 34.90 -12.06 -21.51
CA SER A 220 34.06 -12.29 -22.69
C SER A 220 32.85 -13.17 -22.43
N ASP A 221 32.77 -13.82 -21.27
CA ASP A 221 31.68 -14.73 -20.96
C ASP A 221 30.39 -13.98 -20.58
N PRO A 222 29.20 -14.49 -20.95
CA PRO A 222 27.92 -13.86 -20.63
C PRO A 222 27.67 -13.67 -19.13
N GLN A 223 28.32 -14.46 -18.27
CA GLN A 223 28.19 -14.39 -16.82
C GLN A 223 29.06 -13.29 -16.20
N TRP A 224 30.05 -12.77 -16.92
CA TRP A 224 30.96 -11.77 -16.37
C TRP A 224 30.29 -10.47 -15.89
N PRO A 225 29.26 -9.92 -16.59
CA PRO A 225 28.50 -8.79 -16.07
C PRO A 225 27.80 -9.08 -14.73
N TYR A 226 27.36 -10.32 -14.49
CA TYR A 226 26.75 -10.72 -13.21
C TYR A 226 27.77 -10.73 -12.07
N LEU A 227 29.01 -11.18 -12.33
CA LEU A 227 30.10 -11.06 -11.34
C LEU A 227 30.34 -9.59 -10.95
N GLN A 228 30.30 -8.67 -11.91
CA GLN A 228 30.42 -7.23 -11.63
C GLN A 228 29.22 -6.70 -10.86
N ALA A 229 28.02 -7.09 -11.28
CA ALA A 229 26.77 -6.70 -10.62
C ALA A 229 26.70 -7.19 -9.17
N ALA A 230 27.14 -8.42 -8.87
CA ALA A 230 27.19 -8.94 -7.50
C ALA A 230 28.17 -8.13 -6.64
N HIS A 231 29.32 -7.76 -7.20
CA HIS A 231 30.30 -6.92 -6.51
C HIS A 231 29.74 -5.53 -6.17
N GLU A 232 29.03 -4.92 -7.10
CA GLU A 232 28.34 -3.64 -6.90
C GLU A 232 27.21 -3.77 -5.86
N ALA A 233 26.40 -4.82 -5.94
CA ALA A 233 25.28 -5.06 -5.03
C ALA A 233 25.74 -5.28 -3.60
N VAL A 234 26.74 -6.12 -3.36
CA VAL A 234 27.30 -6.30 -2.01
C VAL A 234 27.77 -4.97 -1.42
N ALA A 235 28.44 -4.13 -2.21
CA ALA A 235 28.89 -2.82 -1.75
C ALA A 235 27.72 -1.86 -1.48
N ALA A 236 26.72 -1.80 -2.37
CA ALA A 236 25.55 -0.95 -2.22
C ALA A 236 24.71 -1.34 -1.00
N SER A 237 24.40 -2.62 -0.85
CA SER A 237 23.67 -3.18 0.30
C SER A 237 24.44 -2.96 1.60
N TRP A 238 25.77 -3.18 1.61
CA TRP A 238 26.58 -2.86 2.79
C TRP A 238 26.45 -1.39 3.19
N ASN A 239 26.61 -0.48 2.23
CA ASN A 239 26.58 0.95 2.49
C ASN A 239 25.23 1.39 3.07
N LEU A 240 24.11 0.78 2.64
CA LEU A 240 22.81 1.05 3.21
C LEU A 240 22.61 0.35 4.56
N PHE A 241 22.74 -0.97 4.62
CA PHE A 241 22.38 -1.75 5.81
C PHE A 241 23.26 -1.46 7.02
N SER A 242 24.53 -1.09 6.80
CA SER A 242 25.42 -0.63 7.89
C SER A 242 24.98 0.70 8.54
N THR A 243 24.03 1.43 7.94
CA THR A 243 23.40 2.59 8.58
C THR A 243 22.35 2.20 9.61
N PHE A 244 21.83 0.96 9.54
CA PHE A 244 20.80 0.45 10.45
C PHE A 244 21.37 -0.43 11.57
N GLY A 245 22.55 -1.03 11.38
CA GLY A 245 23.15 -1.93 12.36
C GLY A 245 24.52 -2.47 11.96
N GLU A 246 25.03 -3.43 12.73
CA GLU A 246 26.30 -4.10 12.44
C GLU A 246 26.20 -4.99 11.19
N MET A 247 27.20 -4.88 10.32
CA MET A 247 27.46 -5.80 9.22
C MET A 247 28.78 -6.56 9.47
N ARG A 248 28.92 -7.76 8.93
CA ARG A 248 30.12 -8.62 9.07
C ARG A 248 30.61 -9.13 7.73
N ALA A 249 31.75 -9.81 7.71
CA ALA A 249 32.34 -10.35 6.49
C ALA A 249 31.31 -11.15 5.66
N ILE A 250 31.38 -11.01 4.34
CA ILE A 250 30.42 -11.60 3.39
C ILE A 250 31.18 -12.48 2.41
N ASP A 251 30.67 -13.66 2.12
CA ASP A 251 31.17 -14.54 1.07
C ASP A 251 30.07 -14.85 0.07
N VAL A 252 30.15 -14.27 -1.12
CA VAL A 252 29.24 -14.59 -2.22
C VAL A 252 29.87 -15.69 -3.07
N VAL A 253 29.10 -16.73 -3.42
CA VAL A 253 29.59 -17.89 -4.16
C VAL A 253 28.70 -18.13 -5.37
N PHE A 254 29.23 -17.94 -6.57
CA PHE A 254 28.55 -18.42 -7.78
C PHE A 254 28.70 -19.94 -7.86
N THR A 255 27.58 -20.65 -7.75
CA THR A 255 27.53 -22.09 -7.88
C THR A 255 27.45 -22.49 -9.35
N VAL A 256 27.85 -23.73 -9.64
CA VAL A 256 27.56 -24.38 -10.94
C VAL A 256 26.51 -25.47 -10.79
N LEU A 257 25.94 -25.59 -9.59
CA LEU A 257 24.84 -26.48 -9.25
C LEU A 257 23.55 -25.84 -9.72
N GLY A 258 22.62 -26.59 -10.30
CA GLY A 258 21.33 -26.05 -10.70
C GLY A 258 20.37 -27.15 -11.09
N ASP A 259 19.09 -26.82 -11.10
CA ASP A 259 18.03 -27.72 -11.54
C ASP A 259 18.37 -28.27 -12.95
N LYS A 260 18.12 -29.57 -13.12
CA LYS A 260 18.49 -30.34 -14.30
C LYS A 260 17.75 -29.87 -15.56
N GLU A 261 16.61 -29.19 -15.39
CA GLU A 261 15.72 -28.79 -16.49
C GLU A 261 15.35 -27.31 -16.49
N ASP A 262 15.13 -26.67 -15.33
CA ASP A 262 14.80 -25.23 -15.22
C ASP A 262 15.21 -24.64 -13.85
N PRO A 263 16.36 -23.94 -13.74
CA PRO A 263 16.86 -23.47 -12.45
C PRO A 263 15.99 -22.32 -11.90
N SER A 264 14.99 -22.68 -11.09
CA SER A 264 14.09 -21.76 -10.40
C SER A 264 14.73 -21.10 -9.17
N THR A 265 15.71 -21.74 -8.55
CA THR A 265 16.45 -21.16 -7.42
C THR A 265 17.40 -20.08 -7.90
N ALA A 266 17.24 -18.87 -7.37
CA ALA A 266 18.04 -17.71 -7.73
C ALA A 266 19.28 -17.58 -6.83
N ALA A 267 19.07 -17.37 -5.54
CA ALA A 267 20.12 -17.26 -4.53
C ALA A 267 19.59 -17.71 -3.17
N VAL A 268 20.50 -17.89 -2.21
CA VAL A 268 20.19 -18.21 -0.81
C VAL A 268 21.25 -17.69 0.14
N ALA A 269 20.84 -17.42 1.38
CA ALA A 269 21.72 -17.03 2.49
C ALA A 269 21.64 -18.06 3.64
N PRO A 270 22.53 -19.07 3.70
CA PRO A 270 22.58 -20.06 4.80
C PRO A 270 22.79 -19.48 6.21
N GLY A 271 22.97 -18.16 6.34
CA GLY A 271 23.22 -17.47 7.61
C GLY A 271 24.66 -17.63 8.10
N LEU A 272 24.89 -17.30 9.37
CA LEU A 272 26.25 -17.28 9.95
C LEU A 272 26.73 -18.66 10.43
N GLY A 273 25.88 -19.59 10.86
CA GLY A 273 26.24 -20.98 11.18
C GLY A 273 27.56 -21.25 11.95
N GLY A 274 27.99 -20.32 12.81
CA GLY A 274 29.30 -20.38 13.48
C GLY A 274 30.51 -19.96 12.63
N ALA A 275 30.33 -19.66 11.35
CA ALA A 275 31.32 -19.09 10.44
C ALA A 275 31.63 -17.62 10.77
N GLN A 276 32.82 -17.17 10.37
CA GLN A 276 33.26 -15.78 10.55
C GLN A 276 32.65 -14.80 9.54
N SER A 277 31.98 -15.33 8.51
CA SER A 277 31.37 -14.59 7.41
C SER A 277 29.98 -15.15 7.12
N CYS A 278 29.07 -14.28 6.69
CA CYS A 278 27.79 -14.71 6.14
C CYS A 278 28.00 -15.13 4.68
N GLN A 279 27.54 -16.31 4.32
CA GLN A 279 27.63 -16.80 2.95
C GLN A 279 26.34 -16.50 2.20
N ILE A 280 26.47 -16.17 0.91
CA ILE A 280 25.39 -16.07 -0.08
C ILE A 280 25.76 -16.97 -1.24
N ALA A 281 24.93 -17.96 -1.58
CA ALA A 281 25.12 -18.80 -2.74
C ALA A 281 24.21 -18.35 -3.88
N ILE A 282 24.79 -18.09 -5.06
CA ILE A 282 24.09 -17.64 -6.26
C ILE A 282 24.05 -18.80 -7.25
N TYR A 283 22.85 -19.23 -7.64
CA TYR A 283 22.64 -20.37 -8.54
C TYR A 283 22.53 -19.90 -10.00
N PRO A 284 22.79 -20.78 -10.98
CA PRO A 284 22.66 -20.49 -12.40
C PRO A 284 21.30 -19.91 -12.80
N GLY A 285 20.23 -20.23 -12.07
CA GLY A 285 18.88 -19.70 -12.30
C GLY A 285 18.80 -18.18 -12.32
N SER A 286 19.50 -17.55 -11.38
CA SER A 286 19.62 -16.08 -11.32
C SER A 286 20.36 -15.45 -12.52
N LEU A 287 21.05 -16.27 -13.33
CA LEU A 287 21.83 -15.83 -14.49
C LEU A 287 21.10 -16.10 -15.81
N THR A 288 20.11 -17.00 -15.80
CA THR A 288 19.42 -17.50 -17.00
C THR A 288 18.01 -16.95 -17.18
N ALA A 289 17.44 -16.30 -16.16
CA ALA A 289 16.09 -15.73 -16.20
C ALA A 289 15.92 -14.61 -17.24
N ASP A 290 17.01 -14.06 -17.78
CA ASP A 290 16.98 -12.84 -18.59
C ASP A 290 17.31 -13.09 -20.07
N SER A 291 16.60 -12.37 -20.96
CA SER A 291 16.97 -12.35 -22.37
C SER A 291 18.22 -11.51 -22.60
N ALA A 292 18.95 -11.76 -23.69
CA ALA A 292 20.07 -10.91 -24.12
C ALA A 292 19.66 -9.44 -24.39
N ALA A 293 18.35 -9.14 -24.54
CA ALA A 293 17.85 -7.78 -24.65
C ALA A 293 17.76 -7.11 -23.27
N ASP A 294 17.34 -7.83 -22.23
CA ASP A 294 17.19 -7.33 -20.86
C ASP A 294 18.54 -7.03 -20.21
N GLN A 295 19.56 -7.82 -20.55
CA GLN A 295 20.95 -7.52 -20.17
C GLN A 295 21.47 -6.23 -20.79
N LYS A 296 21.07 -5.91 -22.03
CA LYS A 296 21.48 -4.66 -22.71
C LYS A 296 20.74 -3.44 -22.19
N SER A 297 19.48 -3.58 -21.80
CA SER A 297 18.70 -2.50 -21.17
C SER A 297 19.11 -2.27 -19.71
N GLY A 298 19.80 -3.23 -19.10
CA GLY A 298 20.22 -3.19 -17.70
C GLY A 298 19.16 -3.69 -16.72
N VAL A 299 17.97 -4.06 -17.20
CA VAL A 299 16.85 -4.56 -16.39
C VAL A 299 17.22 -5.88 -15.70
N ALA A 300 17.76 -6.83 -16.47
CA ALA A 300 18.29 -8.11 -15.99
C ALA A 300 19.27 -7.96 -14.82
N LEU A 301 20.25 -7.07 -15.00
CA LEU A 301 21.24 -6.81 -13.97
C LEU A 301 20.67 -5.98 -12.81
N GLY A 302 19.53 -5.29 -12.99
CA GLY A 302 18.80 -4.64 -11.91
C GLY A 302 18.16 -5.68 -10.99
N ALA A 303 17.37 -6.58 -11.56
CA ALA A 303 16.73 -7.70 -10.85
C ALA A 303 17.76 -8.54 -10.10
N PHE A 304 18.84 -8.95 -10.79
CA PHE A 304 19.92 -9.70 -10.15
C PHE A 304 20.58 -8.96 -8.98
N ARG A 305 20.84 -7.65 -9.12
CA ARG A 305 21.41 -6.85 -8.03
C ARG A 305 20.47 -6.78 -6.83
N GLN A 306 19.16 -6.66 -7.07
CA GLN A 306 18.15 -6.66 -6.03
C GLN A 306 18.08 -8.02 -5.30
N ILE A 307 18.18 -9.14 -6.02
CA ILE A 307 18.30 -10.48 -5.41
C ILE A 307 19.54 -10.56 -4.50
N VAL A 308 20.70 -10.08 -4.95
CA VAL A 308 21.90 -10.04 -4.08
C VAL A 308 21.67 -9.14 -2.86
N ALA A 309 20.92 -8.04 -3.01
CA ALA A 309 20.58 -7.17 -1.89
C ALA A 309 19.61 -7.82 -0.89
N HIS A 310 18.65 -8.62 -1.36
CA HIS A 310 17.76 -9.45 -0.56
C HIS A 310 18.56 -10.42 0.33
N GLU A 311 19.46 -11.20 -0.27
CA GLU A 311 20.31 -12.13 0.48
C GLU A 311 21.27 -11.43 1.46
N MET A 312 21.78 -10.27 1.08
CA MET A 312 22.56 -9.41 1.98
C MET A 312 21.74 -8.96 3.20
N PHE A 313 20.41 -8.82 3.07
CA PHE A 313 19.56 -8.48 4.20
C PHE A 313 19.31 -9.68 5.12
N HIS A 314 19.21 -10.91 4.60
CA HIS A 314 19.23 -12.11 5.46
C HIS A 314 20.51 -12.24 6.28
N CYS A 315 21.66 -11.85 5.71
CA CYS A 315 22.90 -11.72 6.48
C CYS A 315 22.80 -10.68 7.59
N PHE A 316 22.22 -9.51 7.31
CA PHE A 316 21.97 -8.47 8.30
C PHE A 316 21.02 -8.97 9.41
N GLN A 317 19.91 -9.61 9.05
CA GLN A 317 18.96 -10.19 10.00
C GLN A 317 19.63 -11.20 10.92
N SER A 318 20.47 -12.08 10.37
CA SER A 318 21.22 -13.08 11.15
C SER A 318 22.18 -12.46 12.16
N ILE A 319 22.71 -11.27 11.88
CA ILE A 319 23.60 -10.53 12.78
C ILE A 319 22.80 -9.76 13.83
N GLN A 320 21.74 -9.06 13.42
CA GLN A 320 20.97 -8.17 14.29
C GLN A 320 19.96 -8.91 15.18
N PHE A 321 19.44 -10.04 14.71
CA PHE A 321 18.40 -10.80 15.37
C PHE A 321 18.85 -12.25 15.66
N PRO A 322 19.95 -12.46 16.43
CA PRO A 322 20.55 -13.77 16.65
C PRO A 322 19.67 -14.74 17.47
N PHE A 323 18.54 -14.27 18.01
CA PHE A 323 17.56 -15.16 18.64
C PHE A 323 16.51 -15.68 17.65
N HIS A 324 16.46 -15.11 16.45
CA HIS A 324 15.54 -15.49 15.38
C HIS A 324 16.23 -16.33 14.28
N THR A 325 17.53 -16.56 14.42
CA THR A 325 18.28 -17.43 13.53
C THR A 325 17.89 -18.89 13.74
N TRP A 326 18.15 -19.71 12.73
CA TRP A 326 17.78 -21.11 12.66
C TRP A 326 18.28 -21.98 13.84
N ASP A 327 19.35 -21.56 14.51
CA ASP A 327 19.92 -22.27 15.67
C ASP A 327 19.08 -22.11 16.94
N VAL A 328 18.18 -21.13 16.97
CA VAL A 328 17.32 -20.82 18.12
C VAL A 328 15.84 -20.97 17.78
N ALA A 329 15.43 -20.59 16.57
CA ALA A 329 14.04 -20.52 16.15
C ALA A 329 13.75 -21.41 14.94
N ASP A 330 12.53 -21.93 14.87
CA ASP A 330 12.00 -22.57 13.66
C ASP A 330 11.69 -21.48 12.62
N TRP A 331 12.22 -21.61 11.39
CA TRP A 331 12.03 -20.63 10.33
C TRP A 331 10.55 -20.37 10.03
N LYS A 332 9.69 -21.38 10.19
CA LYS A 332 8.23 -21.24 10.00
C LYS A 332 7.60 -20.13 10.82
N ILE A 333 8.20 -19.82 11.97
CA ILE A 333 7.73 -18.78 12.87
C ILE A 333 8.12 -17.38 12.36
N ASN A 334 9.26 -17.28 11.68
CA ASN A 334 9.87 -16.02 11.26
C ASN A 334 9.69 -15.71 9.78
N ASP A 335 9.33 -16.69 8.94
CA ASP A 335 9.23 -16.59 7.48
C ASP A 335 8.43 -15.35 7.02
N TRP A 336 7.31 -15.07 7.70
CA TRP A 336 6.41 -13.98 7.33
C TRP A 336 7.02 -12.58 7.38
N TRP A 337 8.03 -12.38 8.22
CA TRP A 337 8.80 -11.13 8.24
C TRP A 337 10.20 -11.33 7.67
N GLY A 338 10.77 -12.54 7.74
CA GLY A 338 12.12 -12.86 7.27
C GLY A 338 12.27 -12.54 5.79
N GLU A 339 11.49 -13.19 4.93
CA GLU A 339 11.52 -12.97 3.47
C GLU A 339 10.93 -11.62 3.10
N SER A 340 9.77 -11.26 3.67
CA SER A 340 9.09 -10.00 3.37
C SER A 340 9.96 -8.76 3.64
N THR A 341 10.76 -8.77 4.70
CA THR A 341 11.62 -7.63 5.01
C THR A 341 12.92 -7.67 4.21
N ALA A 342 13.42 -8.85 3.85
CA ALA A 342 14.52 -8.95 2.89
C ALA A 342 14.12 -8.35 1.52
N ASP A 343 12.90 -8.64 1.06
CA ASP A 343 12.34 -8.09 -0.17
C ASP A 343 12.22 -6.55 -0.04
N TYR A 344 11.52 -6.05 0.99
CA TYR A 344 11.38 -4.61 1.22
C TYR A 344 12.72 -3.86 1.33
N PHE A 345 13.67 -4.36 2.13
CA PHE A 345 14.95 -3.68 2.30
C PHE A 345 15.84 -3.78 1.04
N SER A 346 15.64 -4.79 0.19
CA SER A 346 16.28 -4.84 -1.13
C SER A 346 15.78 -3.70 -2.04
N ASN A 347 14.50 -3.34 -1.96
CA ASN A 347 13.90 -2.21 -2.69
C ASN A 347 14.57 -0.90 -2.27
N LEU A 348 14.95 -0.74 -1.01
CA LEU A 348 15.68 0.45 -0.54
C LEU A 348 17.07 0.58 -1.18
N VAL A 349 17.72 -0.53 -1.53
CA VAL A 349 19.01 -0.52 -2.24
C VAL A 349 18.80 -0.25 -3.73
N TYR A 350 17.75 -0.85 -4.31
CA TYR A 350 17.45 -0.80 -5.74
C TYR A 350 16.00 -0.35 -6.03
N PRO A 351 15.68 0.93 -5.75
CA PRO A 351 14.30 1.38 -5.66
C PRO A 351 13.52 1.38 -6.96
N THR A 352 14.20 1.32 -8.11
CA THR A 352 13.56 1.44 -9.44
C THR A 352 13.49 0.11 -10.19
N VAL A 353 13.88 -1.01 -9.56
CA VAL A 353 13.87 -2.32 -10.20
C VAL A 353 12.48 -2.94 -10.13
N ASN A 354 11.75 -2.69 -9.03
CA ASN A 354 10.34 -2.97 -8.85
C ASN A 354 9.96 -4.47 -8.91
N LEU A 355 10.85 -5.38 -8.46
CA LEU A 355 10.53 -6.82 -8.38
C LEU A 355 9.32 -7.10 -7.49
N GLU A 356 9.11 -6.30 -6.44
CA GLU A 356 7.98 -6.43 -5.52
C GLU A 356 6.62 -6.22 -6.21
N TRP A 357 6.57 -5.60 -7.40
CA TRP A 357 5.31 -5.44 -8.14
C TRP A 357 4.74 -6.79 -8.59
N GLU A 358 5.60 -7.79 -8.77
CA GLU A 358 5.22 -9.13 -9.18
C GLU A 358 4.50 -9.92 -8.07
N THR A 359 4.61 -9.49 -6.80
CA THR A 359 3.99 -10.13 -5.63
C THR A 359 2.66 -9.49 -5.21
N VAL A 360 2.33 -8.33 -5.80
CA VAL A 360 1.08 -7.59 -5.54
C VAL A 360 -0.18 -8.43 -5.82
N PRO A 361 -0.30 -9.15 -6.95
CA PRO A 361 -1.46 -10.02 -7.20
C PRO A 361 -1.67 -11.09 -6.11
N GLN A 362 -0.58 -11.67 -5.62
CA GLN A 362 -0.55 -12.74 -4.63
C GLN A 362 -1.00 -12.18 -3.28
N PHE A 363 -0.51 -11.00 -2.91
CA PHE A 363 -1.01 -10.32 -1.72
C PHE A 363 -2.48 -9.95 -1.87
N ALA A 364 -2.91 -9.46 -3.05
CA ALA A 364 -4.30 -9.13 -3.32
C ALA A 364 -5.22 -10.36 -3.15
N ILE A 365 -4.79 -11.55 -3.54
CA ILE A 365 -5.58 -12.77 -3.37
C ILE A 365 -5.46 -13.29 -1.93
N GLY A 366 -4.23 -13.48 -1.44
CA GLY A 366 -3.91 -14.04 -0.14
C GLY A 366 -4.49 -13.25 1.02
N SER A 367 -4.37 -11.91 1.01
CA SER A 367 -4.86 -11.05 2.10
C SER A 367 -6.37 -11.12 2.34
N THR A 368 -7.15 -11.72 1.44
CA THR A 368 -8.59 -11.95 1.68
C THR A 368 -8.88 -13.07 2.68
N LYS A 369 -7.93 -13.99 2.89
CA LYS A 369 -8.13 -15.24 3.65
C LYS A 369 -6.98 -15.59 4.58
N VAL A 370 -5.75 -15.29 4.18
CA VAL A 370 -4.52 -15.65 4.90
C VAL A 370 -4.06 -14.43 5.69
N PRO A 371 -3.82 -14.54 7.01
CA PRO A 371 -3.18 -13.49 7.79
C PRO A 371 -1.77 -13.18 7.28
N ILE A 372 -1.26 -11.96 7.50
CA ILE A 372 0.14 -11.62 7.14
C ILE A 372 1.16 -12.61 7.72
N PHE A 373 0.88 -13.20 8.88
CA PHE A 373 1.72 -14.21 9.55
C PHE A 373 1.84 -15.55 8.81
N GLY A 374 0.97 -15.77 7.81
CA GLY A 374 1.00 -16.95 6.95
C GLY A 374 1.38 -16.61 5.51
N MET A 375 1.97 -15.45 5.27
CA MET A 375 2.47 -15.03 3.97
C MET A 375 3.94 -14.66 4.05
N SER A 376 4.73 -15.18 3.12
CA SER A 376 6.16 -14.87 2.97
C SER A 376 6.34 -13.62 2.09
N TYR A 377 6.95 -13.72 0.90
CA TYR A 377 7.17 -12.61 -0.05
C TYR A 377 6.03 -11.59 -0.23
N PRO A 378 4.75 -11.98 -0.48
CA PRO A 378 3.70 -11.01 -0.79
C PRO A 378 3.45 -10.00 0.33
N ASN A 379 3.84 -10.34 1.56
CA ASN A 379 3.67 -9.47 2.71
C ASN A 379 4.72 -8.33 2.78
N SER A 380 5.68 -8.25 1.83
CA SER A 380 6.61 -7.11 1.73
C SER A 380 5.89 -5.77 1.55
N ILE A 381 4.69 -5.77 0.97
CA ILE A 381 3.83 -4.58 0.78
C ILE A 381 3.39 -3.97 2.11
N PHE A 382 3.14 -4.79 3.14
CA PHE A 382 2.86 -4.29 4.49
C PHE A 382 4.08 -3.57 5.07
N PHE A 383 5.27 -4.15 4.90
CA PHE A 383 6.51 -3.52 5.34
C PHE A 383 6.87 -2.27 4.52
N GLN A 384 6.54 -2.22 3.23
CA GLN A 384 6.63 -1.00 2.42
C GLN A 384 5.79 0.12 3.03
N HIS A 385 4.54 -0.18 3.40
CA HIS A 385 3.68 0.82 4.06
C HIS A 385 4.24 1.24 5.41
N MET A 386 4.71 0.29 6.24
CA MET A 386 5.33 0.58 7.54
C MET A 386 6.60 1.43 7.41
N GLY A 387 7.46 1.13 6.45
CA GLY A 387 8.69 1.88 6.21
C GLY A 387 8.41 3.31 5.74
N ASN A 388 7.41 3.49 4.87
CA ASN A 388 6.99 4.81 4.38
C ASN A 388 6.39 5.72 5.46
N THR A 389 5.74 5.13 6.47
CA THR A 389 4.93 5.87 7.46
C THR A 389 5.62 5.99 8.82
N LEU A 390 6.26 4.91 9.28
CA LEU A 390 6.91 4.81 10.59
C LEU A 390 8.44 4.86 10.48
N GLY A 391 8.99 4.63 9.29
CA GLY A 391 10.42 4.56 9.03
C GLY A 391 11.01 3.17 9.20
N ASN A 392 12.15 2.93 8.55
CA ASN A 392 12.83 1.63 8.53
C ASN A 392 13.23 1.12 9.91
N GLN A 393 13.60 2.02 10.83
CA GLN A 393 13.95 1.64 12.20
C GLN A 393 12.76 1.04 12.95
N ALA A 394 11.53 1.50 12.69
CA ALA A 394 10.35 0.95 13.34
C ALA A 394 10.10 -0.52 12.96
N ILE A 395 10.42 -0.90 11.73
CA ILE A 395 10.38 -2.31 11.27
C ILE A 395 11.40 -3.15 12.05
N LEU A 396 12.64 -2.66 12.14
CA LEU A 396 13.72 -3.37 12.84
C LEU A 396 13.45 -3.50 14.35
N ASP A 397 12.92 -2.43 14.96
CA ASP A 397 12.53 -2.43 16.37
C ASP A 397 11.35 -3.40 16.62
N LEU A 398 10.39 -3.47 15.69
CA LEU A 398 9.32 -4.46 15.75
C LEU A 398 9.90 -5.87 15.72
N ILE A 399 10.73 -6.21 14.73
CA ILE A 399 11.35 -7.55 14.61
C ILE A 399 12.12 -7.90 15.89
N GLY A 400 12.95 -6.98 16.39
CA GLY A 400 13.73 -7.20 17.62
C GLY A 400 12.88 -7.38 18.88
N SER A 401 11.58 -7.05 18.84
CA SER A 401 10.63 -7.24 19.94
C SER A 401 9.82 -8.55 19.84
N LEU A 402 9.87 -9.23 18.70
CA LEU A 402 9.10 -10.45 18.46
C LEU A 402 9.69 -11.61 19.30
N PRO A 403 8.86 -12.46 19.92
CA PRO A 403 9.35 -13.71 20.50
C PRO A 403 9.77 -14.67 19.37
N PRO A 404 10.94 -15.31 19.47
CA PRO A 404 11.48 -16.14 18.39
C PRO A 404 10.81 -17.51 18.26
N ASP A 405 10.11 -17.98 19.29
CA ASP A 405 9.66 -19.36 19.44
C ASP A 405 8.13 -19.53 19.40
N SER A 406 7.38 -18.47 19.08
CA SER A 406 5.92 -18.52 19.07
C SER A 406 5.28 -17.55 18.10
N LEU A 407 4.67 -18.07 17.02
CA LEU A 407 3.89 -17.26 16.08
C LEU A 407 2.70 -16.56 16.76
N ALA A 408 2.06 -17.23 17.71
CA ALA A 408 1.00 -16.62 18.53
C ALA A 408 1.54 -15.47 19.40
N GLY A 409 2.73 -15.65 19.98
CA GLY A 409 3.43 -14.58 20.69
C GLY A 409 3.80 -13.40 19.79
N GLN A 410 4.27 -13.66 18.57
CA GLN A 410 4.57 -12.61 17.58
C GLN A 410 3.32 -11.83 17.22
N ARG A 411 2.21 -12.53 16.93
CA ARG A 411 0.92 -11.90 16.69
C ARG A 411 0.49 -11.03 17.87
N GLN A 412 0.65 -11.51 19.10
CA GLN A 412 0.33 -10.73 20.31
C GLN A 412 1.16 -9.44 20.39
N VAL A 413 2.45 -9.49 20.05
CA VAL A 413 3.32 -8.29 20.01
C VAL A 413 2.87 -7.31 18.93
N VAL A 414 2.60 -7.78 17.70
CA VAL A 414 2.12 -6.92 16.61
C VAL A 414 0.76 -6.31 16.95
N SER A 415 -0.18 -7.10 17.47
CA SER A 415 -1.49 -6.63 17.96
C SER A 415 -1.38 -5.57 19.05
N ALA A 416 -0.37 -5.68 19.92
CA ALA A 416 -0.14 -4.73 21.01
C ALA A 416 0.62 -3.46 20.57
N TYR A 417 1.06 -3.39 19.32
CA TYR A 417 1.74 -2.21 18.79
C TYR A 417 0.78 -1.02 18.78
N ALA A 418 1.23 0.13 19.30
CA ALA A 418 0.35 1.25 19.56
C ALA A 418 -0.29 1.78 18.26
N GLY A 419 -1.62 1.85 18.23
CA GLY A 419 -2.36 2.31 17.05
C GLY A 419 -2.46 1.30 15.91
N MET A 420 -2.10 0.03 16.13
CA MET A 420 -2.08 -1.00 15.08
C MET A 420 -3.46 -1.20 14.42
N ASP A 421 -4.57 -1.08 15.16
CA ASP A 421 -5.92 -1.18 14.56
C ASP A 421 -6.15 -0.11 13.48
N ASP A 422 -5.79 1.16 13.75
CA ASP A 422 -5.91 2.27 12.79
C ASP A 422 -4.93 2.06 11.63
N PHE A 423 -3.68 1.72 11.96
CA PHE A 423 -2.61 1.51 11.00
C PHE A 423 -2.93 0.41 9.99
N TRP A 424 -3.39 -0.74 10.48
CA TRP A 424 -3.75 -1.88 9.66
C TRP A 424 -4.99 -1.58 8.78
N HIS A 425 -5.97 -0.85 9.31
CA HIS A 425 -7.14 -0.46 8.53
C HIS A 425 -6.79 0.55 7.43
N GLU A 426 -5.99 1.58 7.74
CA GLU A 426 -5.49 2.56 6.77
C GLU A 426 -4.62 1.90 5.69
N PHE A 427 -3.76 0.95 6.08
CA PHE A 427 -3.01 0.12 5.14
C PHE A 427 -3.96 -0.59 4.14
N GLY A 428 -5.01 -1.24 4.63
CA GLY A 428 -6.00 -1.90 3.79
C GLY A 428 -6.71 -0.94 2.83
N GLN A 429 -7.07 0.25 3.30
CA GLN A 429 -7.68 1.31 2.48
C GLN A 429 -6.73 1.75 1.35
N LEU A 430 -5.50 2.10 1.69
CA LEU A 430 -4.49 2.56 0.73
C LEU A 430 -4.08 1.47 -0.26
N PHE A 431 -4.02 0.20 0.17
CA PHE A 431 -3.76 -0.93 -0.70
C PHE A 431 -4.86 -1.06 -1.77
N LEU A 432 -6.12 -1.04 -1.36
CA LEU A 432 -7.26 -1.15 -2.28
C LEU A 432 -7.37 0.03 -3.26
N GLU A 433 -6.93 1.21 -2.84
CA GLU A 433 -6.84 2.40 -3.69
C GLU A 433 -5.64 2.40 -4.65
N GLY A 434 -4.68 1.49 -4.49
CA GLY A 434 -3.40 1.58 -5.22
C GLY A 434 -2.63 2.86 -4.87
N ARG A 435 -2.60 3.21 -3.57
CA ARG A 435 -2.02 4.46 -3.05
C ARG A 435 -0.92 4.24 -2.04
N ILE A 436 -0.38 3.03 -1.96
CA ILE A 436 0.86 2.75 -1.22
C ILE A 436 2.03 3.20 -2.10
N PRO A 437 2.83 4.20 -1.69
CA PRO A 437 4.01 4.60 -2.45
C PRO A 437 5.01 3.44 -2.49
N ASP A 438 5.49 3.14 -3.68
CA ASP A 438 6.70 2.35 -3.87
C ASP A 438 7.93 3.18 -3.44
N THR A 439 9.04 2.49 -3.16
CA THR A 439 10.32 3.10 -2.84
C THR A 439 10.84 4.02 -3.96
N SER A 440 10.53 3.76 -5.24
CA SER A 440 10.87 4.72 -6.32
C SER A 440 9.99 5.98 -6.35
N GLY A 441 8.87 6.02 -5.63
CA GLY A 441 7.93 7.15 -5.59
C GLY A 441 6.58 6.97 -6.30
N PRO A 442 6.46 6.25 -7.45
CA PRO A 442 5.16 5.80 -7.98
C PRO A 442 4.37 5.00 -6.95
N PHE A 443 3.08 4.79 -7.16
CA PHE A 443 2.32 3.87 -6.30
C PHE A 443 2.47 2.43 -6.78
N LEU A 444 2.44 1.49 -5.83
CA LEU A 444 2.30 0.06 -6.14
C LEU A 444 1.03 -0.17 -6.97
N PRO A 445 1.05 -1.09 -7.95
CA PRO A 445 -0.13 -1.41 -8.73
C PRO A 445 -1.29 -1.90 -7.82
N SER A 446 -2.53 -1.69 -8.24
CA SER A 446 -3.71 -2.23 -7.55
C SER A 446 -4.32 -3.34 -8.39
N VAL A 447 -4.64 -4.45 -7.75
CA VAL A 447 -5.23 -5.64 -8.38
C VAL A 447 -6.40 -6.12 -7.53
N TRP A 448 -7.50 -6.50 -8.19
CA TRP A 448 -8.72 -6.95 -7.53
C TRP A 448 -8.96 -8.43 -7.79
N PRO A 449 -9.06 -9.27 -6.75
CA PRO A 449 -9.44 -10.66 -6.92
C PRO A 449 -10.84 -10.76 -7.55
N SER A 450 -11.05 -11.74 -8.41
CA SER A 450 -12.39 -12.11 -8.85
C SER A 450 -13.23 -12.65 -7.67
N GLY A 451 -14.55 -12.74 -7.87
CA GLY A 451 -15.44 -13.39 -6.89
C GLY A 451 -15.71 -12.62 -5.59
N LEU A 452 -15.26 -11.37 -5.46
CA LEU A 452 -15.54 -10.51 -4.30
C LEU A 452 -16.82 -9.67 -4.44
N SER A 453 -17.49 -9.76 -5.60
CA SER A 453 -18.67 -8.94 -5.89
C SER A 453 -19.95 -9.57 -5.39
N GLU A 454 -20.70 -8.79 -4.61
CA GLU A 454 -22.02 -9.13 -4.10
C GLU A 454 -23.06 -8.27 -4.81
N THR A 455 -23.94 -8.94 -5.56
CA THR A 455 -25.00 -8.26 -6.32
C THR A 455 -26.28 -8.16 -5.49
N ILE A 456 -26.68 -6.95 -5.13
CA ILE A 456 -27.84 -6.66 -4.29
C ILE A 456 -29.02 -6.31 -5.20
N THR A 457 -29.94 -7.26 -5.38
CA THR A 457 -31.09 -7.16 -6.32
C THR A 457 -32.46 -7.26 -5.67
N ALA A 458 -32.54 -7.74 -4.41
CA ALA A 458 -33.80 -8.06 -3.74
C ALA A 458 -33.96 -7.29 -2.43
N PRO A 459 -35.21 -7.09 -1.94
CA PRO A 459 -35.43 -6.66 -0.57
C PRO A 459 -34.94 -7.73 0.41
N GLY A 460 -34.09 -7.35 1.37
CA GLY A 460 -33.64 -8.22 2.46
C GLY A 460 -32.33 -8.96 2.18
N ALA A 461 -31.39 -8.36 1.45
CA ALA A 461 -30.06 -8.94 1.30
C ALA A 461 -29.28 -8.83 2.61
N LYS A 462 -28.52 -9.87 2.94
CA LYS A 462 -27.56 -9.88 4.04
C LYS A 462 -26.21 -10.29 3.48
N VAL A 463 -25.19 -9.48 3.71
CA VAL A 463 -23.81 -9.75 3.28
C VAL A 463 -22.95 -9.86 4.53
N GLU A 464 -22.24 -10.98 4.68
CA GLU A 464 -21.34 -11.24 5.80
C GLU A 464 -19.90 -11.01 5.36
N VAL A 465 -19.17 -10.19 6.11
CA VAL A 465 -17.76 -9.88 5.88
C VAL A 465 -16.98 -10.19 7.15
N GLY A 466 -16.51 -11.44 7.24
CA GLY A 466 -15.68 -11.91 8.35
C GLY A 466 -14.19 -11.65 8.12
N ALA A 467 -13.55 -10.98 9.07
CA ALA A 467 -12.12 -10.70 9.08
C ALA A 467 -11.41 -11.51 10.16
N LEU A 468 -10.41 -12.30 9.77
CA LEU A 468 -9.43 -12.88 10.68
C LEU A 468 -8.41 -11.81 11.08
N PRO A 469 -7.65 -12.00 12.17
CA PRO A 469 -6.57 -11.10 12.54
C PRO A 469 -5.60 -10.89 11.38
N PHE A 470 -5.34 -9.63 11.07
CA PHE A 470 -4.41 -9.22 10.02
C PHE A 470 -4.71 -9.83 8.64
N THR A 471 -6.00 -10.00 8.34
CA THR A 471 -6.50 -10.10 6.96
C THR A 471 -7.18 -8.81 6.54
N LEU A 472 -7.34 -8.64 5.22
CA LEU A 472 -8.06 -7.56 4.59
C LEU A 472 -9.37 -8.13 3.99
N ALA A 473 -10.34 -8.43 4.86
CA ALA A 473 -11.63 -8.96 4.42
C ALA A 473 -12.43 -7.87 3.69
N ARG A 474 -12.85 -8.14 2.46
CA ARG A 474 -13.44 -7.11 1.60
C ARG A 474 -14.49 -7.66 0.64
N ARG A 475 -15.41 -6.79 0.22
CA ARG A 475 -16.46 -7.06 -0.78
C ARG A 475 -16.69 -5.86 -1.69
N ILE A 476 -17.08 -6.13 -2.92
CA ILE A 476 -17.64 -5.13 -3.84
C ILE A 476 -19.16 -5.25 -3.79
N LEU A 477 -19.83 -4.33 -3.11
CA LEU A 477 -21.27 -4.27 -2.98
C LEU A 477 -21.85 -3.55 -4.20
N MET A 478 -22.54 -4.28 -5.07
CA MET A 478 -23.21 -3.72 -6.25
C MET A 478 -24.72 -3.64 -6.02
N PHE A 479 -25.21 -2.44 -5.71
CA PHE A 479 -26.63 -2.14 -5.59
C PHE A 479 -27.21 -1.93 -6.98
N LYS A 480 -27.90 -2.96 -7.48
CA LYS A 480 -28.28 -3.02 -8.88
C LYS A 480 -29.49 -2.12 -9.17
N ASN A 481 -29.49 -1.47 -10.31
CA ASN A 481 -30.69 -0.86 -10.87
C ASN A 481 -31.59 -1.93 -11.54
N ILE A 482 -32.84 -1.56 -11.81
CA ILE A 482 -33.85 -2.35 -12.51
C ILE A 482 -33.76 -2.03 -14.01
N GLU A 483 -32.93 -2.77 -14.73
CA GLU A 483 -32.89 -2.73 -16.19
C GLU A 483 -34.05 -3.55 -16.81
N PRO A 484 -34.63 -3.15 -17.94
CA PRO A 484 -34.33 -1.95 -18.77
C PRO A 484 -35.13 -0.70 -18.35
N LEU A 485 -35.78 -0.73 -17.18
CA LEU A 485 -36.75 0.30 -16.78
C LEU A 485 -36.09 1.62 -16.36
N LYS A 486 -34.75 1.68 -16.25
CA LYS A 486 -33.99 2.82 -15.68
C LYS A 486 -34.56 3.28 -14.34
N LYS A 487 -35.01 2.32 -13.55
CA LYS A 487 -35.43 2.52 -12.17
C LYS A 487 -34.41 1.86 -11.28
N GLY A 488 -34.42 2.21 -10.01
CA GLY A 488 -33.66 1.52 -9.00
C GLY A 488 -34.43 1.44 -7.71
N TRP A 489 -33.69 1.16 -6.64
CA TRP A 489 -34.24 1.12 -5.31
C TRP A 489 -33.56 2.16 -4.45
N LEU A 490 -34.34 2.72 -3.53
CA LEU A 490 -33.82 3.28 -2.31
C LEU A 490 -33.59 2.12 -1.34
N TYR A 491 -32.33 1.85 -1.03
CA TYR A 491 -31.92 0.86 -0.06
C TYR A 491 -31.67 1.51 1.28
N GLN A 492 -32.20 0.91 2.34
CA GLN A 492 -31.76 1.15 3.71
C GLN A 492 -30.70 0.11 4.05
N ALA A 493 -29.49 0.56 4.38
CA ALA A 493 -28.37 -0.28 4.74
C ALA A 493 -27.99 -0.05 6.22
N SER A 494 -27.63 -1.11 6.92
CA SER A 494 -27.05 -1.02 8.25
C SER A 494 -25.95 -2.06 8.42
N VAL A 495 -24.90 -1.69 9.13
CA VAL A 495 -23.80 -2.59 9.47
C VAL A 495 -23.95 -3.00 10.93
N GLY A 496 -24.17 -4.29 11.17
CA GLY A 496 -24.07 -4.91 12.48
C GLY A 496 -22.70 -5.52 12.68
N GLU A 497 -22.16 -5.43 13.89
CA GLU A 497 -20.82 -5.92 14.23
C GLU A 497 -20.90 -7.00 15.31
N ALA A 498 -20.08 -8.04 15.20
CA ALA A 498 -19.94 -9.11 16.19
C ALA A 498 -18.50 -9.63 16.26
N GLY A 499 -18.19 -10.40 17.31
CA GLY A 499 -16.85 -10.97 17.53
C GLY A 499 -15.90 -10.05 18.31
N PRO A 500 -14.58 -10.15 18.11
CA PRO A 500 -13.59 -9.28 18.73
C PRO A 500 -13.66 -7.84 18.18
N PRO A 501 -12.96 -6.87 18.80
CA PRO A 501 -12.85 -5.53 18.25
C PRO A 501 -12.29 -5.55 16.82
N GLY A 502 -12.86 -4.70 15.96
CA GLY A 502 -12.43 -4.55 14.57
C GLY A 502 -12.83 -3.19 14.01
N ARG A 503 -12.57 -3.00 12.73
CA ARG A 503 -12.90 -1.80 11.97
C ARG A 503 -13.55 -2.17 10.67
N ASN A 504 -14.49 -1.34 10.23
CA ASN A 504 -15.05 -1.43 8.90
C ASN A 504 -15.17 -0.04 8.28
N SER A 505 -15.05 0.00 6.96
CA SER A 505 -15.32 1.20 6.18
C SER A 505 -15.81 0.80 4.78
N ALA A 506 -16.49 1.74 4.14
CA ALA A 506 -16.92 1.66 2.77
C ALA A 506 -16.39 2.84 1.99
N GLN A 507 -16.07 2.61 0.73
CA GLN A 507 -15.70 3.61 -0.25
C GLN A 507 -16.61 3.43 -1.45
N LEU A 508 -17.20 4.51 -1.95
CA LEU A 508 -17.86 4.45 -3.25
C LEU A 508 -16.79 4.17 -4.32
N ALA A 509 -17.05 3.23 -5.25
CA ALA A 509 -16.12 2.85 -6.32
C ALA A 509 -16.03 3.92 -7.43
N VAL A 510 -15.79 5.17 -7.03
CA VAL A 510 -15.49 6.33 -7.87
C VAL A 510 -14.13 6.82 -7.43
N ASN A 511 -13.25 7.07 -8.40
CA ASN A 511 -11.87 7.47 -8.14
C ASN A 511 -11.79 8.66 -7.18
N GLY A 512 -11.00 8.53 -6.12
CA GLY A 512 -10.80 9.56 -5.10
C GLY A 512 -11.89 9.67 -4.03
N SER A 513 -12.90 8.80 -4.02
CA SER A 513 -13.91 8.76 -2.93
C SER A 513 -13.25 8.54 -1.58
N PRO A 514 -13.65 9.24 -0.50
CA PRO A 514 -13.10 9.00 0.80
C PRO A 514 -13.64 7.68 1.35
N TRP A 515 -12.85 7.02 2.19
CA TRP A 515 -13.36 5.95 3.04
C TRP A 515 -14.19 6.55 4.18
N GLY A 516 -15.33 5.93 4.45
CA GLY A 516 -16.23 6.32 5.53
C GLY A 516 -17.10 5.17 5.98
N THR A 517 -18.16 5.45 6.74
CA THR A 517 -19.19 4.46 7.04
C THR A 517 -20.03 4.19 5.79
N LEU A 518 -20.52 2.96 5.60
CA LEU A 518 -21.51 2.68 4.56
C LEU A 518 -22.74 3.57 4.77
N PRO A 519 -23.19 4.37 3.77
CA PRO A 519 -24.32 5.26 3.96
C PRO A 519 -25.58 4.49 4.35
N PRO A 520 -26.38 4.97 5.32
CA PRO A 520 -27.59 4.28 5.75
C PRO A 520 -28.67 4.24 4.66
N THR A 521 -28.56 5.12 3.67
CA THR A 521 -29.44 5.19 2.51
C THR A 521 -28.61 5.22 1.24
N ILE A 522 -28.89 4.29 0.33
CA ILE A 522 -28.18 4.12 -0.94
C ILE A 522 -29.22 4.07 -2.05
N SER A 523 -29.04 4.84 -3.12
CA SER A 523 -29.93 4.80 -4.29
C SER A 523 -29.24 4.14 -5.47
N SER A 524 -29.94 3.22 -6.14
CA SER A 524 -29.57 2.73 -7.46
C SER A 524 -30.45 3.29 -8.59
N ALA A 525 -31.18 4.39 -8.32
CA ALA A 525 -32.20 4.93 -9.25
C ALA A 525 -31.63 5.26 -10.62
N CYS A 526 -30.49 5.97 -10.63
CA CYS A 526 -29.85 6.44 -11.85
C CYS A 526 -28.87 5.42 -12.44
N GLY A 527 -28.21 4.63 -11.61
CA GLY A 527 -27.33 3.55 -12.08
C GLY A 527 -27.01 2.60 -10.94
N ASN A 528 -26.11 1.65 -11.20
CA ASN A 528 -25.60 0.81 -10.12
C ASN A 528 -24.79 1.67 -9.15
N ALA A 529 -25.12 1.63 -7.86
CA ALA A 529 -24.23 2.14 -6.84
C ALA A 529 -23.26 1.03 -6.44
N ILE A 530 -21.96 1.26 -6.61
CA ILE A 530 -20.92 0.27 -6.33
C ILE A 530 -20.08 0.78 -5.16
N TYR A 531 -20.02 0.00 -4.08
CA TYR A 531 -19.18 0.29 -2.93
C TYR A 531 -18.13 -0.80 -2.77
N ILE A 532 -16.92 -0.40 -2.41
CA ILE A 532 -15.93 -1.27 -1.82
C ILE A 532 -16.15 -1.24 -0.31
N PHE A 533 -16.28 -2.40 0.32
CA PHE A 533 -16.39 -2.54 1.76
C PHE A 533 -15.17 -3.29 2.29
N LEU A 534 -14.54 -2.77 3.33
CA LEU A 534 -13.37 -3.34 4.00
C LEU A 534 -13.69 -3.57 5.47
N ALA A 535 -13.37 -4.75 5.98
CA ALA A 535 -13.40 -5.12 7.39
C ALA A 535 -12.03 -5.68 7.80
N THR A 536 -11.55 -5.26 8.96
CA THR A 536 -10.25 -5.67 9.49
C THR A 536 -10.29 -5.84 11.00
N THR A 537 -9.44 -6.69 11.56
CA THR A 537 -9.17 -6.76 13.00
C THR A 537 -7.69 -7.04 13.22
N THR A 538 -7.13 -6.52 14.32
CA THR A 538 -5.78 -6.86 14.76
C THR A 538 -5.82 -7.63 16.08
N PHE A 539 -6.92 -8.31 16.39
CA PHE A 539 -7.06 -9.09 17.62
C PHE A 539 -6.03 -10.23 17.67
N ALA A 540 -5.38 -10.43 18.83
CA ALA A 540 -4.28 -11.39 18.92
C ALA A 540 -4.73 -12.85 18.81
N GLU A 541 -5.94 -13.18 19.24
CA GLU A 541 -6.45 -14.56 19.12
C GLU A 541 -7.06 -14.79 17.74
N PRO A 542 -7.01 -16.02 17.19
CA PRO A 542 -7.60 -16.38 15.89
C PRO A 542 -9.13 -16.43 15.94
N ASP A 543 -9.76 -15.29 16.22
CA ASP A 543 -11.21 -15.09 16.23
C ASP A 543 -11.63 -14.14 15.10
N VAL A 544 -12.88 -14.25 14.65
CA VAL A 544 -13.37 -13.54 13.47
C VAL A 544 -14.17 -12.31 13.88
N TYR A 545 -13.71 -11.13 13.45
CA TYR A 545 -14.53 -9.92 13.46
C TYR A 545 -15.54 -9.98 12.32
N GLU A 546 -16.83 -9.98 12.65
CA GLU A 546 -17.92 -10.13 11.69
C GLU A 546 -18.62 -8.78 11.46
N ALA A 547 -18.54 -8.25 10.24
CA ALA A 547 -19.34 -7.13 9.79
C ALA A 547 -20.49 -7.65 8.91
N THR A 548 -21.71 -7.58 9.43
CA THR A 548 -22.94 -7.98 8.73
C THR A 548 -23.63 -6.76 8.15
N ILE A 549 -23.73 -6.69 6.83
CA ILE A 549 -24.47 -5.64 6.13
C ILE A 549 -25.88 -6.16 5.86
N GLU A 550 -26.87 -5.55 6.51
CA GLU A 550 -28.28 -5.80 6.24
C GLU A 550 -28.82 -4.72 5.30
N VAL A 551 -29.45 -5.15 4.20
CA VAL A 551 -29.98 -4.26 3.18
C VAL A 551 -31.45 -4.53 2.94
N LYS A 552 -32.26 -3.48 3.08
CA LYS A 552 -33.69 -3.49 2.77
C LYS A 552 -33.98 -2.50 1.66
N ALA A 553 -34.45 -2.98 0.52
CA ALA A 553 -35.06 -2.12 -0.49
C ALA A 553 -36.40 -1.58 0.08
N THR A 554 -36.52 -0.27 0.21
CA THR A 554 -37.71 0.38 0.80
C THR A 554 -38.67 0.91 -0.25
N GLU A 555 -38.14 1.46 -1.34
CA GLU A 555 -38.95 2.14 -2.36
C GLU A 555 -38.31 1.98 -3.73
N GLU A 556 -39.13 1.68 -4.74
CA GLU A 556 -38.73 1.74 -6.14
C GLU A 556 -38.77 3.20 -6.57
N THR A 557 -37.64 3.74 -7.02
CA THR A 557 -37.52 5.12 -7.45
C THR A 557 -36.97 5.17 -8.88
N ALA A 558 -37.50 6.08 -9.68
CA ALA A 558 -37.01 6.31 -11.03
C ALA A 558 -35.85 7.30 -10.98
N CYS A 559 -34.86 7.16 -11.87
CA CYS A 559 -33.94 8.25 -12.08
C CYS A 559 -34.72 9.47 -12.58
N ASP A 560 -34.51 10.63 -11.96
CA ASP A 560 -34.99 11.87 -12.53
C ASP A 560 -34.11 12.23 -13.74
N GLU A 561 -34.55 11.79 -14.93
CA GLU A 561 -33.86 12.06 -16.19
C GLU A 561 -33.73 13.57 -16.46
N CYS A 562 -34.56 14.40 -15.84
CA CYS A 562 -34.41 15.84 -15.94
C CYS A 562 -33.05 16.25 -15.36
N LEU A 563 -32.65 15.78 -14.18
CA LEU A 563 -31.38 16.18 -13.56
C LEU A 563 -30.16 15.90 -14.43
N ILE A 564 -30.18 14.84 -15.24
CA ILE A 564 -29.02 14.44 -16.06
C ILE A 564 -28.69 15.54 -17.08
N GLY A 565 -27.47 16.06 -17.01
CA GLY A 565 -27.01 17.14 -17.88
C GLY A 565 -25.99 18.05 -17.22
N THR A 566 -25.74 19.18 -17.88
CA THR A 566 -24.86 20.28 -17.43
C THR A 566 -25.71 21.51 -17.14
N TRP A 567 -25.48 22.12 -15.99
CA TRP A 567 -26.30 23.19 -15.41
C TRP A 567 -25.42 24.33 -14.93
N ASP A 568 -25.69 25.55 -15.37
CA ASP A 568 -25.00 26.76 -14.91
C ASP A 568 -25.89 27.58 -13.99
N ILE A 569 -25.31 28.21 -12.98
CA ILE A 569 -26.08 29.08 -12.08
C ILE A 569 -26.73 30.23 -12.86
N ASN A 570 -28.01 30.47 -12.60
CA ASN A 570 -28.70 31.65 -13.10
C ASN A 570 -28.37 32.85 -12.20
N ILE A 571 -27.55 33.77 -12.71
CA ILE A 571 -27.05 34.92 -11.95
C ILE A 571 -28.20 35.78 -11.36
N PRO A 572 -29.27 36.13 -12.10
CA PRO A 572 -30.40 36.86 -11.53
C PRO A 572 -31.03 36.17 -10.32
N SER A 573 -31.29 34.87 -10.39
CA SER A 573 -31.84 34.11 -9.25
C SER A 573 -30.86 34.02 -8.08
N PHE A 574 -29.55 33.90 -8.34
CA PHE A 574 -28.54 33.96 -7.28
C PHE A 574 -28.51 35.33 -6.60
N ALA A 575 -28.64 36.42 -7.34
CA ALA A 575 -28.74 37.77 -6.78
C ALA A 575 -29.94 37.88 -5.83
N GLU A 576 -31.13 37.47 -6.28
CA GLU A 576 -32.35 37.44 -5.45
C GLU A 576 -32.17 36.59 -4.19
N TYR A 577 -31.54 35.42 -4.31
CA TYR A 577 -31.20 34.57 -3.17
C TYR A 577 -30.28 35.27 -2.16
N SER A 578 -29.23 35.94 -2.64
CA SER A 578 -28.27 36.63 -1.78
C SER A 578 -28.85 37.84 -1.05
N GLU A 579 -29.83 38.53 -1.67
CA GLU A 579 -30.49 39.70 -1.09
C GLU A 579 -31.61 39.32 -0.09
N ALA A 580 -32.21 38.14 -0.24
CA ALA A 580 -33.37 37.72 0.54
C ALA A 580 -33.21 37.77 2.07
N PRO A 581 -32.05 37.41 2.67
CA PRO A 581 -31.85 37.55 4.13
C PRO A 581 -31.98 38.99 4.64
N PHE A 582 -31.83 39.98 3.75
CA PHE A 582 -31.83 41.41 4.07
C PHE A 582 -33.09 42.14 3.58
N ALA A 583 -34.10 41.43 3.10
CA ALA A 583 -35.32 42.02 2.55
C ALA A 583 -36.07 42.94 3.54
N GLU A 584 -35.95 42.68 4.85
CA GLU A 584 -36.55 43.51 5.91
C GLU A 584 -35.73 44.75 6.28
N MET A 585 -34.52 44.90 5.70
CA MET A 585 -33.63 46.04 5.91
C MET A 585 -33.33 46.73 4.56
N PRO A 586 -34.29 47.46 3.98
CA PRO A 586 -34.10 48.09 2.67
C PRO A 586 -32.87 49.00 2.65
N GLY A 587 -32.00 48.79 1.66
CA GLY A 587 -30.77 49.55 1.48
C GLY A 587 -29.58 49.07 2.33
N PHE A 588 -29.78 48.11 3.25
CA PHE A 588 -28.67 47.59 4.07
C PHE A 588 -27.72 46.70 3.27
N TYR A 589 -28.23 45.85 2.37
CA TYR A 589 -27.43 44.99 1.49
C TYR A 589 -27.79 45.30 0.04
N THR A 590 -26.80 45.28 -0.83
CA THR A 590 -26.94 45.45 -2.27
C THR A 590 -26.07 44.42 -2.96
N PHE A 591 -26.67 43.62 -3.84
CA PHE A 591 -25.90 42.78 -4.76
C PHE A 591 -25.36 43.67 -5.89
N ASP A 592 -24.04 43.71 -6.03
CA ASP A 592 -23.40 44.62 -7.00
C ASP A 592 -23.21 43.94 -8.36
N ALA A 593 -22.57 42.77 -8.36
CA ALA A 593 -22.31 41.98 -9.57
C ALA A 593 -21.91 40.55 -9.22
N ALA A 594 -22.15 39.62 -10.15
CA ALA A 594 -21.51 38.32 -10.18
C ALA A 594 -21.15 37.91 -11.60
N GLY A 595 -20.24 36.95 -11.74
CA GLY A 595 -19.83 36.41 -13.02
C GLY A 595 -18.93 35.21 -12.88
N GLY A 596 -18.55 34.64 -14.03
CA GLY A 596 -17.73 33.44 -14.09
C GLY A 596 -18.56 32.17 -14.28
N LEU A 597 -18.00 31.03 -13.88
CA LEU A 597 -18.56 29.70 -14.03
C LEU A 597 -18.93 29.11 -12.67
N TRP A 598 -20.20 28.78 -12.48
CA TRP A 598 -20.65 27.87 -11.43
C TRP A 598 -21.50 26.81 -12.10
N ARG A 599 -20.95 25.61 -12.22
CA ARG A 599 -21.51 24.54 -13.05
C ARG A 599 -21.65 23.25 -12.29
N TYR A 600 -22.80 22.60 -12.43
CA TYR A 600 -23.02 21.22 -12.00
C TYR A 600 -23.23 20.31 -13.20
N ARG A 601 -22.65 19.11 -13.13
CA ARG A 601 -22.86 18.03 -14.08
C ARG A 601 -23.42 16.83 -13.34
N PHE A 602 -24.61 16.38 -13.70
CA PHE A 602 -25.22 15.17 -13.15
C PHE A 602 -25.19 14.07 -14.22
N ARG A 603 -24.63 12.92 -13.88
CA ARG A 603 -24.50 11.78 -14.79
C ARG A 603 -25.51 10.71 -14.49
N ALA A 604 -25.87 9.96 -15.53
CA ALA A 604 -26.78 8.83 -15.40
C ALA A 604 -26.28 7.79 -14.39
N ASP A 605 -24.97 7.63 -14.17
CA ASP A 605 -24.45 6.69 -13.17
C ASP A 605 -24.63 7.13 -11.70
N GLY A 606 -25.28 8.27 -11.44
CA GLY A 606 -25.47 8.83 -10.10
C GLY A 606 -24.28 9.64 -9.59
N THR A 607 -23.24 9.82 -10.40
CA THR A 607 -22.12 10.72 -10.08
C THR A 607 -22.44 12.17 -10.46
N MET A 608 -21.81 13.10 -9.75
CA MET A 608 -21.86 14.51 -10.09
C MET A 608 -20.47 15.17 -10.06
N ARG A 609 -20.35 16.29 -10.76
CA ARG A 609 -19.17 17.15 -10.71
C ARG A 609 -19.58 18.61 -10.65
N GLY A 610 -19.03 19.36 -9.70
CA GLY A 610 -19.10 20.82 -9.62
C GLY A 610 -17.82 21.45 -10.17
N GLU A 611 -17.96 22.51 -10.97
CA GLU A 611 -16.84 23.29 -11.51
C GLU A 611 -17.09 24.77 -11.20
N PHE A 612 -16.10 25.41 -10.58
CA PHE A 612 -16.23 26.76 -10.03
C PHE A 612 -15.04 27.61 -10.51
N ASP A 613 -15.37 28.74 -11.10
CA ASP A 613 -14.52 29.90 -11.40
C ASP A 613 -15.47 31.10 -11.33
N PHE A 614 -16.06 31.31 -10.16
CA PHE A 614 -17.19 32.21 -9.95
C PHE A 614 -16.81 33.31 -8.95
N PHE A 615 -17.27 34.53 -9.20
CA PHE A 615 -17.16 35.61 -8.24
C PHE A 615 -18.48 36.31 -8.05
N TYR A 616 -18.69 36.87 -6.86
CA TYR A 616 -19.72 37.89 -6.65
C TYR A 616 -19.25 39.00 -5.71
N THR A 617 -19.89 40.15 -5.84
CA THR A 617 -19.58 41.37 -5.09
C THR A 617 -20.86 41.92 -4.48
N TYR A 618 -20.72 42.47 -3.28
CA TYR A 618 -21.84 43.02 -2.53
C TYR A 618 -21.42 44.26 -1.76
N SER A 619 -22.41 45.09 -1.44
CA SER A 619 -22.26 46.28 -0.62
C SER A 619 -23.20 46.21 0.59
N LEU A 620 -22.68 46.50 1.77
CA LEU A 620 -23.44 46.70 3.00
C LEU A 620 -23.41 48.17 3.38
N HIS A 621 -24.57 48.78 3.64
CA HIS A 621 -24.69 50.15 4.09
C HIS A 621 -25.31 50.23 5.50
N GLN A 622 -24.59 50.87 6.41
CA GLN A 622 -25.01 51.10 7.78
C GLN A 622 -25.09 52.60 8.06
N ASP A 623 -26.29 53.15 7.85
CA ASP A 623 -26.58 54.55 8.18
C ASP A 623 -26.59 54.75 9.69
N ASN A 624 -25.96 55.81 10.17
CA ASN A 624 -25.85 56.12 11.61
C ASN A 624 -25.34 54.93 12.42
N SER A 625 -24.34 54.20 11.90
CA SER A 625 -23.66 53.19 12.70
C SER A 625 -23.29 53.82 14.05
N GLY A 626 -23.41 53.07 15.16
CA GLY A 626 -23.22 53.60 16.52
C GLY A 626 -21.85 54.25 16.80
N PHE A 627 -20.98 54.33 15.79
CA PHE A 627 -19.68 54.96 15.73
C PHE A 627 -19.70 56.41 15.20
N GLY A 628 -20.88 56.96 14.86
CA GLY A 628 -21.03 58.37 14.46
C GLY A 628 -20.62 58.68 13.02
N ALA A 629 -20.54 57.65 12.16
CA ALA A 629 -20.34 57.80 10.72
C ALA A 629 -21.09 56.68 9.98
N ASP A 630 -21.49 56.94 8.74
CA ASP A 630 -22.03 55.89 7.87
C ASP A 630 -20.89 54.94 7.48
N ILE A 631 -21.17 53.64 7.53
CA ILE A 631 -20.20 52.62 7.16
C ILE A 631 -20.70 51.95 5.88
N THR A 632 -19.86 51.94 4.85
CA THR A 632 -20.05 51.11 3.66
C THR A 632 -19.00 50.01 3.67
N THR A 633 -19.46 48.77 3.64
CA THR A 633 -18.60 47.60 3.50
C THR A 633 -18.81 47.01 2.11
N ASN A 634 -17.77 46.91 1.30
CA ASN A 634 -17.81 46.20 0.03
C ASN A 634 -17.11 44.86 0.19
N GLY A 635 -17.76 43.77 -0.20
CA GLY A 635 -17.17 42.44 -0.21
C GLY A 635 -17.03 41.90 -1.63
N LYS A 636 -16.01 41.09 -1.87
CA LYS A 636 -15.84 40.28 -3.07
C LYS A 636 -15.54 38.85 -2.63
N ILE A 637 -16.36 37.91 -3.06
CA ILE A 637 -16.14 36.48 -2.85
C ILE A 637 -15.77 35.85 -4.17
N ASP A 638 -14.63 35.15 -4.21
CA ASP A 638 -14.23 34.28 -5.31
C ASP A 638 -14.33 32.81 -4.86
N ILE A 639 -14.91 31.97 -5.72
CA ILE A 639 -15.10 30.53 -5.55
C ILE A 639 -14.41 29.85 -6.74
N ASP A 640 -13.32 29.13 -6.47
CA ASP A 640 -12.51 28.49 -7.50
C ASP A 640 -12.25 27.02 -7.14
N GLY A 641 -12.30 26.15 -8.14
CA GLY A 641 -11.93 24.75 -8.02
C GLY A 641 -12.96 23.78 -8.57
N THR A 642 -12.88 22.54 -8.11
CA THR A 642 -13.76 21.46 -8.57
C THR A 642 -14.20 20.59 -7.41
N GLY A 643 -15.47 20.20 -7.41
CA GLY A 643 -16.00 19.15 -6.55
C GLY A 643 -16.40 17.93 -7.37
N GLU A 644 -16.22 16.73 -6.84
CA GLU A 644 -16.80 15.50 -7.41
C GLU A 644 -17.54 14.76 -6.31
N GLY A 645 -18.62 14.06 -6.65
CA GLY A 645 -19.47 13.42 -5.67
C GLY A 645 -20.46 12.44 -6.28
N THR A 646 -21.33 11.90 -5.45
CA THR A 646 -22.59 11.30 -5.90
C THR A 646 -23.76 12.14 -5.49
N TYR A 647 -24.85 11.96 -6.21
CA TYR A 647 -26.13 12.54 -5.85
C TYR A 647 -27.18 11.44 -5.73
N LEU A 648 -28.11 11.65 -4.82
CA LEU A 648 -29.28 10.82 -4.65
C LEU A 648 -30.50 11.70 -4.90
N SER A 649 -31.25 11.38 -5.95
CA SER A 649 -32.60 11.90 -6.13
C SER A 649 -33.60 10.86 -5.66
N ASP A 650 -34.60 11.29 -4.89
CA ASP A 650 -35.75 10.45 -4.55
C ASP A 650 -36.78 10.37 -5.70
N GLY A 651 -36.57 11.11 -6.79
CA GLY A 651 -37.48 11.22 -7.93
C GLY A 651 -38.72 12.08 -7.66
N LEU A 652 -38.82 12.70 -6.48
CA LEU A 652 -39.97 13.50 -6.07
C LEU A 652 -39.60 14.97 -5.91
N SER A 653 -38.56 15.28 -5.11
CA SER A 653 -38.08 16.65 -4.89
C SER A 653 -36.85 16.75 -3.99
N ASN A 654 -36.27 15.64 -3.51
CA ASN A 654 -35.13 15.70 -2.61
C ASN A 654 -33.86 15.25 -3.34
N LEU A 655 -32.80 16.05 -3.18
CA LEU A 655 -31.48 15.81 -3.72
C LEU A 655 -30.50 15.77 -2.55
N THR A 656 -29.86 14.64 -2.33
CA THR A 656 -28.78 14.49 -1.33
C THR A 656 -27.45 14.44 -2.05
N PHE A 657 -26.47 15.20 -1.57
CA PHE A 657 -25.12 15.20 -2.12
C PHE A 657 -24.15 14.48 -1.19
N ASN A 658 -23.35 13.58 -1.75
CA ASN A 658 -22.22 12.96 -1.06
C ASN A 658 -20.95 13.38 -1.78
N LEU A 659 -20.26 14.36 -1.21
CA LEU A 659 -19.02 14.88 -1.77
C LEU A 659 -17.91 13.83 -1.62
N VAL A 660 -17.26 13.52 -2.74
CA VAL A 660 -16.15 12.58 -2.88
C VAL A 660 -14.83 13.35 -2.87
N LYS A 661 -14.76 14.43 -3.63
CA LYS A 661 -13.57 15.27 -3.74
C LYS A 661 -14.00 16.72 -3.60
N ASP A 662 -13.31 17.45 -2.73
CA ASP A 662 -13.52 18.88 -2.56
C ASP A 662 -12.21 19.62 -2.74
N ASN A 663 -12.03 20.19 -3.93
CA ASN A 663 -10.95 21.12 -4.20
C ASN A 663 -11.49 22.54 -4.35
N VAL A 664 -12.68 22.84 -3.83
CA VAL A 664 -13.24 24.19 -3.91
C VAL A 664 -12.59 25.06 -2.84
N THR A 665 -12.12 26.21 -3.27
CA THR A 665 -11.56 27.25 -2.44
C THR A 665 -12.49 28.45 -2.49
N LEU A 666 -12.71 29.06 -1.33
CA LEU A 666 -13.45 30.31 -1.19
C LEU A 666 -12.50 31.35 -0.64
N THR A 667 -12.38 32.48 -1.33
CA THR A 667 -11.61 33.63 -0.87
C THR A 667 -12.50 34.85 -0.78
N ASP A 668 -12.34 35.65 0.27
CA ASP A 668 -13.15 36.85 0.54
C ASP A 668 -12.24 38.09 0.67
N GLU A 669 -12.58 39.15 -0.06
CA GLU A 669 -11.94 40.46 0.04
C GLU A 669 -12.94 41.50 0.56
N ILE A 670 -12.71 42.01 1.77
CA ILE A 670 -13.57 43.00 2.40
C ILE A 670 -12.89 44.37 2.43
N PHE A 671 -13.66 45.39 2.05
CA PHE A 671 -13.27 46.80 2.09
C PHE A 671 -14.24 47.57 2.99
N ILE A 672 -13.74 48.31 3.98
CA ILE A 672 -14.57 49.23 4.78
C ILE A 672 -14.23 50.66 4.38
N ASN A 673 -15.23 51.40 3.91
CA ASN A 673 -15.08 52.78 3.42
C ASN A 673 -13.91 52.92 2.43
N GLY A 674 -13.74 51.94 1.55
CA GLY A 674 -12.68 51.87 0.54
C GLY A 674 -11.31 51.36 1.02
N GLN A 675 -11.16 50.99 2.29
CA GLN A 675 -9.92 50.40 2.82
C GLN A 675 -10.04 48.87 2.93
N LYS A 676 -9.15 48.15 2.24
CA LYS A 676 -9.07 46.68 2.33
C LYS A 676 -8.69 46.25 3.75
N LEU A 677 -9.45 45.32 4.32
CA LEU A 677 -9.10 44.66 5.56
C LEU A 677 -8.13 43.51 5.31
N ASP A 678 -7.28 43.22 6.30
CA ASP A 678 -6.40 42.06 6.25
C ASP A 678 -7.22 40.76 6.36
N ALA A 679 -6.97 39.82 5.45
CA ALA A 679 -7.76 38.60 5.28
C ALA A 679 -7.71 37.69 6.53
N SER A 680 -6.67 37.83 7.36
CA SER A 680 -6.48 37.03 8.57
C SER A 680 -7.60 37.19 9.62
N VAL A 681 -8.46 38.20 9.49
CA VAL A 681 -9.56 38.46 10.43
C VAL A 681 -10.77 37.56 10.17
N PHE A 682 -10.93 37.01 8.95
CA PHE A 682 -12.14 36.29 8.53
C PHE A 682 -11.93 34.81 8.16
N ASP A 683 -10.69 34.31 8.17
CA ASP A 683 -10.38 32.88 7.98
C ASP A 683 -11.11 31.93 8.97
N SER A 684 -11.62 32.45 10.10
CA SER A 684 -12.42 31.66 11.05
C SER A 684 -13.92 31.58 10.73
N MET A 685 -14.42 32.35 9.75
CA MET A 685 -15.85 32.42 9.39
C MET A 685 -16.19 31.70 8.09
N SER A 686 -15.19 31.31 7.29
CA SER A 686 -15.34 30.57 6.03
C SER A 686 -15.70 29.08 6.21
N GLY A 687 -16.00 28.64 7.44
CA GLY A 687 -16.45 27.29 7.74
C GLY A 687 -17.75 26.92 7.02
N GLY A 688 -17.65 26.36 5.81
CA GLY A 688 -18.71 25.57 5.18
C GLY A 688 -19.58 26.26 4.11
N TYR A 689 -19.14 27.37 3.51
CA TYR A 689 -19.87 27.95 2.35
C TYR A 689 -19.25 27.45 1.05
N GLY A 690 -19.84 26.43 0.42
CA GLY A 690 -19.42 26.01 -0.92
C GLY A 690 -20.05 24.72 -1.41
N PHE A 691 -20.36 23.80 -0.50
CA PHE A 691 -21.13 22.60 -0.79
C PHE A 691 -22.02 22.28 0.41
N ALA A 692 -23.18 21.70 0.15
CA ALA A 692 -23.88 20.86 1.11
C ALA A 692 -22.83 20.03 1.86
N THR A 693 -22.72 20.21 3.18
CA THR A 693 -21.83 19.36 3.96
C THR A 693 -22.28 17.92 3.71
N GLY A 694 -21.35 17.03 3.34
CA GLY A 694 -21.71 15.72 2.79
C GLY A 694 -22.83 15.04 3.60
N GLY A 695 -23.95 14.74 2.94
CA GLY A 695 -25.15 14.19 3.56
C GLY A 695 -26.33 15.17 3.72
N ASP A 696 -26.16 16.47 3.43
CA ASP A 696 -27.31 17.39 3.42
C ASP A 696 -28.27 17.09 2.27
N THR A 697 -29.55 17.03 2.59
CA THR A 697 -30.65 16.87 1.63
C THR A 697 -31.25 18.24 1.33
N THR A 698 -31.19 18.64 0.06
CA THR A 698 -31.82 19.86 -0.45
C THR A 698 -33.12 19.52 -1.17
N ILE A 699 -34.08 20.44 -1.14
CA ILE A 699 -35.26 20.34 -1.99
C ILE A 699 -34.88 20.87 -3.38
N TYR A 700 -35.32 20.20 -4.43
CA TYR A 700 -35.13 20.64 -5.81
C TYR A 700 -36.39 20.42 -6.64
N SER A 701 -36.46 21.10 -7.79
CA SER A 701 -37.40 20.79 -8.86
C SER A 701 -36.72 20.99 -10.20
N CYS A 702 -36.93 20.09 -11.15
CA CYS A 702 -36.34 20.15 -12.47
C CYS A 702 -37.44 20.15 -13.55
N ASP A 703 -37.39 21.13 -14.45
CA ASP A 703 -38.28 21.24 -15.59
C ASP A 703 -37.48 20.98 -16.89
N ALA A 704 -37.80 19.87 -17.55
CA ALA A 704 -37.14 19.47 -18.78
C ALA A 704 -37.55 20.30 -20.00
N GLU A 705 -38.74 20.92 -19.99
CA GLU A 705 -39.25 21.73 -21.08
C GLU A 705 -38.64 23.14 -21.07
N THR A 706 -38.56 23.75 -19.89
CA THR A 706 -37.91 25.07 -19.74
C THR A 706 -36.40 24.97 -19.64
N GLY A 707 -35.88 23.80 -19.25
CA GLY A 707 -34.44 23.62 -19.01
C GLY A 707 -33.98 24.28 -17.72
N GLU A 708 -34.84 24.29 -16.71
CA GLU A 708 -34.62 24.98 -15.43
C GLU A 708 -34.48 23.97 -14.29
N LEU A 709 -33.45 24.14 -13.47
CA LEU A 709 -33.25 23.39 -12.23
C LEU A 709 -33.27 24.36 -11.05
N LEU A 710 -34.25 24.21 -10.18
CA LEU A 710 -34.36 24.99 -8.95
C LEU A 710 -33.83 24.18 -7.78
N ILE A 711 -32.88 24.72 -7.03
CA ILE A 711 -32.32 24.11 -5.82
C ILE A 711 -32.61 25.03 -4.63
N ASN A 712 -33.36 24.52 -3.65
CA ASN A 712 -33.68 25.22 -2.42
C ASN A 712 -32.77 24.74 -1.28
N VAL A 713 -31.63 25.42 -1.15
CA VAL A 713 -30.56 25.10 -0.18
C VAL A 713 -30.89 25.43 1.28
N ALA A 714 -31.88 26.29 1.55
CA ALA A 714 -32.22 26.72 2.91
C ALA A 714 -33.73 26.97 3.09
N PRO A 715 -34.59 25.97 2.86
CA PRO A 715 -36.04 26.14 2.92
C PRO A 715 -36.51 26.63 4.29
N GLN A 716 -35.83 26.24 5.37
CA GLN A 716 -36.09 26.66 6.74
C GLN A 716 -35.92 28.16 6.98
N ALA A 717 -35.11 28.84 6.17
CA ALA A 717 -34.88 30.27 6.24
C ALA A 717 -35.83 31.07 5.33
N ASN A 718 -36.75 30.39 4.63
CA ASN A 718 -37.68 31.00 3.67
C ASN A 718 -36.96 31.84 2.59
N LEU A 719 -35.76 31.41 2.19
CA LEU A 719 -35.03 32.00 1.07
C LEU A 719 -35.62 31.49 -0.25
N PRO A 720 -35.62 32.30 -1.33
CA PRO A 720 -36.03 31.83 -2.65
C PRO A 720 -35.09 30.70 -3.11
N PRO A 721 -35.53 29.79 -3.99
CA PRO A 721 -34.63 28.80 -4.59
C PRO A 721 -33.61 29.46 -5.53
N ILE A 722 -32.45 28.83 -5.69
CA ILE A 722 -31.46 29.20 -6.71
C ILE A 722 -31.80 28.44 -8.00
N LEU A 723 -31.96 29.17 -9.09
CA LEU A 723 -32.18 28.64 -10.42
C LEU A 723 -30.86 28.32 -11.12
N TYR A 724 -30.84 27.24 -11.88
CA TYR A 724 -29.76 26.84 -12.77
C TYR A 724 -30.34 26.61 -14.17
N ASP A 725 -29.66 27.16 -15.17
CA ASP A 725 -30.00 27.03 -16.58
C ASP A 725 -29.31 25.80 -17.18
N ARG A 726 -30.06 24.95 -17.87
CA ARG A 726 -29.50 23.78 -18.56
C ARG A 726 -28.67 24.24 -19.76
N VAL A 727 -27.40 23.86 -19.75
CA VAL A 727 -26.49 24.10 -20.86
C VAL A 727 -26.46 22.94 -21.85
N SER A 728 -26.53 21.71 -21.34
CA SER A 728 -26.48 20.49 -22.15
C SER A 728 -27.27 19.35 -21.50
N THR A 729 -27.90 18.50 -22.31
CA THR A 729 -28.46 17.21 -21.85
C THR A 729 -27.42 16.09 -21.82
N ASP A 730 -26.27 16.30 -22.47
CA ASP A 730 -25.11 15.42 -22.37
C ASP A 730 -24.18 15.97 -21.27
N PRO A 731 -24.05 15.29 -20.12
CA PRO A 731 -23.24 15.78 -19.00
C PRO A 731 -21.74 15.84 -19.30
N ASN A 732 -21.30 15.25 -20.42
CA ASN A 732 -19.92 15.32 -20.88
C ASN A 732 -19.67 16.52 -21.80
N LYS A 733 -20.71 17.29 -22.15
CA LYS A 733 -20.59 18.48 -22.99
C LYS A 733 -20.91 19.74 -22.21
N PRO A 734 -20.10 20.80 -22.41
CA PRO A 734 -20.33 22.08 -21.80
C PRO A 734 -21.45 22.87 -22.45
#